data_AF-A0A7C1GIW5-F1
#
_entry.id   AF-A0A7C1GIW5-F1
#
_cell.length_a   1.000
_cell.length_b   1.000
_cell.length_c   1.000
_cell.angle_alpha   90.00
_cell.angle_beta   90.00
_cell.angle_gamma   90.00
#
_symmetry.space_group_name_H-M   'P 1'
#
loop_
_entity.id
_entity.type
_entity.pdbx_description
1 polymer ?
#
loop_
_entity_poly.entity_id
_entity_poly.type
_entity_poly.pdbx_seq_one_letter_code
_entity_poly.pdbx_strand_id
1 'polypeptide(L)'
;MNFASRQVTMLITAIMIVTASHSAHAGELHQDIDALASYRFGDSRAPLQRIADAVHAAAAGLPESPCTVDELESLFSDMLVKNISVEAKRFICRLLGEIGGARAIDALSQTLRDESLFSAALVALEQNPSSESANALLNALTNATPEKRAAILAALGRQGNPDSIAALTEALDDAAPAIMVAAAQALADVAHPDACRALTAKIMDAATETWLLLADACLNCAETLRDEDANAALEMLEKLRRPEFPTHIRIAAIDGLMRCSPEKARELLLEALQDDNAELAHDALMLARVNPATEVVKVLTSLLQQAANERKPALLSILSDFGDASALPAVLEMADHEQPEVRRAALHTIGVLGNAEQTDFLLERGTSGSAAEQRIAREVLARLADPATDAKLLAIATGRGDEAVRIAAINALAERRAEDAAQALSALAIRSAPAIREASVKALRVLAPPAMLPDLLKLAAPRGLEPIREVLPQTLAQTALRIPEPAVRADAVIAALNNASDATVRILLLETLSLIGGDQAFEAIRSYPETTDTEIRRAVVDTLSRFQSPEALGELRGILLIERDEGVRARAYSGYVAALRNAAQMALYEVTSHIETACAEAKNTAEKREFLAAITQLPSLATLEISREMTSDDTVAAEALRALLQLSVALAGAYPDEARESLEQVIAAKAATDAMLQEAQQALNFTTRFDGHIMAWAVAGPYYEANTSAEALFSREFPPEVNADNANWRILRTFPDAEPAYALELDRVIGGDDRVAFLRTKITAAEEGDAVLELGTNDGCRVWWNNTLVHGVNTGRALVPGEDKVTVQLTAGENDLMIAVFQHGAAWRATARLVDQNGQTLPGIVCRPAIAE
;
A
#
# COMPACT_ATOMS: atom_id res chain seq x y z
N MET A 1 69.67 -20.80 48.21
CA MET A 1 69.29 -19.42 48.63
C MET A 1 68.89 -18.48 47.48
N ASN A 2 68.96 -18.85 46.18
CA ASN A 2 68.67 -17.91 45.07
C ASN A 2 67.26 -17.98 44.43
N PHE A 3 66.38 -18.89 44.86
CA PHE A 3 65.03 -19.00 44.30
C PHE A 3 63.99 -18.18 45.09
N ALA A 4 64.06 -18.16 46.42
CA ALA A 4 63.15 -17.40 47.28
C ALA A 4 63.30 -15.88 47.10
N SER A 5 64.52 -15.38 46.87
CA SER A 5 64.74 -13.94 46.66
C SER A 5 64.14 -13.42 45.36
N ARG A 6 64.09 -14.23 44.28
CA ARG A 6 63.53 -13.80 42.98
C ARG A 6 62.00 -13.74 42.98
N GLN A 7 61.32 -14.64 43.71
CA GLN A 7 59.86 -14.59 43.84
C GLN A 7 59.39 -13.42 44.71
N VAL A 8 60.12 -13.09 45.78
CA VAL A 8 59.81 -11.92 46.63
C VAL A 8 60.00 -10.61 45.84
N THR A 9 61.06 -10.50 45.02
CA THR A 9 61.24 -9.30 44.17
C THR A 9 60.18 -9.19 43.08
N MET A 10 59.76 -10.29 42.43
CA MET A 10 58.66 -10.26 41.45
C MET A 10 57.32 -9.87 42.08
N LEU A 11 57.02 -10.37 43.29
CA LEU A 11 55.79 -10.01 44.02
C LEU A 11 55.79 -8.54 44.43
N ILE A 12 56.91 -8.02 44.94
CA ILE A 12 57.06 -6.59 45.30
C ILE A 12 56.98 -5.70 44.05
N THR A 13 57.52 -6.13 42.91
CA THR A 13 57.46 -5.37 41.66
C THR A 13 56.04 -5.38 41.07
N ALA A 14 55.33 -6.51 41.12
CA ALA A 14 53.94 -6.60 40.72
C ALA A 14 53.02 -5.76 41.62
N ILE A 15 53.24 -5.76 42.94
CA ILE A 15 52.51 -4.90 43.89
C ILE A 15 52.84 -3.42 43.60
N MET A 16 54.10 -3.06 43.37
CA MET A 16 54.50 -1.69 43.05
C MET A 16 53.92 -1.19 41.71
N ILE A 17 53.85 -2.06 40.69
CA ILE A 17 53.22 -1.73 39.38
C ILE A 17 51.70 -1.55 39.56
N VAL A 18 51.03 -2.43 40.30
CA VAL A 18 49.59 -2.29 40.59
C VAL A 18 49.31 -1.01 41.39
N THR A 19 50.13 -0.68 42.41
CA THR A 19 49.97 0.57 43.18
C THR A 19 50.29 1.82 42.36
N ALA A 20 51.26 1.76 41.44
CA ALA A 20 51.60 2.88 40.58
C ALA A 20 50.50 3.14 39.54
N SER A 21 49.94 2.08 38.94
CA SER A 21 48.79 2.17 38.04
C SER A 21 47.56 2.72 38.75
N HIS A 22 47.25 2.24 39.97
CA HIS A 22 46.16 2.79 40.79
C HIS A 22 46.33 4.29 41.07
N SER A 23 47.55 4.74 41.41
CA SER A 23 47.83 6.15 41.70
C SER A 23 47.71 7.07 40.48
N ALA A 24 48.00 6.55 39.28
CA ALA A 24 47.86 7.29 38.02
C ALA A 24 46.38 7.47 37.62
N HIS A 25 45.58 6.40 37.72
CA HIS A 25 44.15 6.44 37.41
C HIS A 25 43.37 7.31 38.41
N ALA A 26 43.75 7.33 39.69
CA ALA A 26 43.17 8.23 40.69
C ALA A 26 43.49 9.72 40.43
N GLY A 27 44.65 10.02 39.84
CA GLY A 27 45.05 11.36 39.44
C GLY A 27 44.29 11.89 38.21
N GLU A 28 44.02 11.02 37.23
CA GLU A 28 43.19 11.34 36.06
C GLU A 28 41.73 11.58 36.44
N LEU A 29 41.18 10.77 37.36
CA LEU A 29 39.81 10.96 37.86
C LEU A 29 39.62 12.32 38.57
N HIS A 30 40.59 12.78 39.35
CA HIS A 30 40.52 14.10 39.99
C HIS A 30 40.45 15.25 38.96
N GLN A 31 41.20 15.15 37.87
CA GLN A 31 41.15 16.16 36.80
C GLN A 31 39.80 16.17 36.08
N ASP A 32 39.22 14.99 35.84
CA ASP A 32 37.90 14.88 35.25
C ASP A 32 36.81 15.46 36.17
N ILE A 33 36.92 15.23 37.49
CA ILE A 33 35.99 15.78 38.49
C ILE A 33 36.11 17.31 38.60
N ASP A 34 37.33 17.86 38.52
CA ASP A 34 37.52 19.32 38.46
C ASP A 34 36.89 19.90 37.19
N ALA A 35 37.00 19.22 36.05
CA ALA A 35 36.38 19.64 34.79
C ALA A 35 34.83 19.58 34.85
N LEU A 36 34.28 18.61 35.59
CA LEU A 36 32.84 18.47 35.80
C LEU A 36 32.23 19.74 36.43
N ALA A 37 32.92 20.40 37.36
CA ALA A 37 32.39 21.57 38.07
C ALA A 37 31.94 22.73 37.15
N SER A 38 32.56 22.87 35.98
CA SER A 38 32.22 23.90 34.98
C SER A 38 31.43 23.39 33.77
N TYR A 39 31.13 22.09 33.71
CA TYR A 39 30.54 21.44 32.53
C TYR A 39 29.20 22.04 32.12
N ARG A 40 28.99 22.29 30.83
CA ARG A 40 27.73 22.73 30.24
C ARG A 40 27.33 21.83 29.08
N PHE A 41 26.05 21.87 28.74
CA PHE A 41 25.55 21.12 27.59
C PHE A 41 26.25 21.59 26.30
N GLY A 42 26.95 20.68 25.63
CA GLY A 42 27.79 20.96 24.46
C GLY A 42 29.29 20.74 24.69
N ASP A 43 29.73 20.65 25.94
CA ASP A 43 31.11 20.28 26.28
C ASP A 43 31.36 18.77 26.03
N SER A 44 32.64 18.37 25.96
CA SER A 44 33.01 16.97 25.77
C SER A 44 32.45 16.09 26.89
N ARG A 45 31.81 14.97 26.50
CA ARG A 45 31.27 13.98 27.45
C ARG A 45 32.30 12.95 27.91
N ALA A 46 33.53 12.98 27.38
CA ALA A 46 34.56 11.99 27.73
C ALA A 46 34.93 11.99 29.22
N PRO A 47 35.07 13.15 29.91
CA PRO A 47 35.26 13.19 31.37
C PRO A 47 34.06 12.62 32.13
N LEU A 48 32.84 12.93 31.71
CA LEU A 48 31.61 12.42 32.34
C LEU A 48 31.54 10.90 32.23
N GLN A 49 31.88 10.33 31.07
CA GLN A 49 31.90 8.88 30.88
C GLN A 49 32.90 8.22 31.83
N ARG A 50 34.13 8.72 31.91
CA ARG A 50 35.15 8.16 32.83
C ARG A 50 34.75 8.25 34.29
N ILE A 51 34.11 9.36 34.70
CA ILE A 51 33.56 9.49 36.06
C ILE A 51 32.44 8.46 36.29
N ALA A 52 31.53 8.29 35.34
CA ALA A 52 30.46 7.29 35.46
C ALA A 52 31.01 5.86 35.53
N ASP A 53 32.01 5.54 34.69
CA ASP A 53 32.68 4.23 34.70
C ASP A 53 33.38 3.97 36.04
N ALA A 54 34.01 5.00 36.62
CA ALA A 54 34.64 4.90 37.94
C ALA A 54 33.61 4.70 39.06
N VAL A 55 32.48 5.42 39.02
CA VAL A 55 31.36 5.22 39.95
C VAL A 55 30.80 3.81 39.86
N HIS A 56 30.56 3.34 38.64
CA HIS A 56 30.05 1.99 38.41
C HIS A 56 31.02 0.92 38.92
N ALA A 57 32.32 1.08 38.63
CA ALA A 57 33.36 0.18 39.12
C ALA A 57 33.46 0.16 40.65
N ALA A 58 33.32 1.32 41.30
CA ALA A 58 33.32 1.44 42.75
C ALA A 58 32.07 0.78 43.36
N ALA A 59 30.88 1.08 42.83
CA ALA A 59 29.61 0.51 43.29
C ALA A 59 29.56 -1.02 43.12
N ALA A 60 30.16 -1.56 42.05
CA ALA A 60 30.29 -2.99 41.80
C ALA A 60 31.41 -3.67 42.63
N GLY A 61 32.20 -2.91 43.41
CA GLY A 61 33.28 -3.45 44.24
C GLY A 61 34.45 -4.03 43.44
N LEU A 62 34.72 -3.50 42.23
CA LEU A 62 35.77 -4.03 41.37
C LEU A 62 37.18 -3.72 41.93
N PRO A 63 38.14 -4.68 41.89
CA PRO A 63 39.49 -4.49 42.44
C PRO A 63 40.31 -3.39 41.76
N GLU A 64 39.89 -2.95 40.57
CA GLU A 64 40.57 -1.93 39.76
C GLU A 64 39.98 -0.52 39.97
N SER A 65 39.00 -0.38 40.87
CA SER A 65 38.37 0.91 41.14
C SER A 65 39.39 1.91 41.73
N PRO A 66 39.58 3.09 41.13
CA PRO A 66 40.56 4.07 41.59
C PRO A 66 40.16 4.78 42.90
N CYS A 67 38.94 4.54 43.38
CA CYS A 67 38.32 5.19 44.54
C CYS A 67 37.27 4.28 45.18
N THR A 68 36.97 4.55 46.45
CA THR A 68 35.92 3.84 47.20
C THR A 68 34.56 4.52 47.06
N VAL A 69 33.49 3.77 47.32
CA VAL A 69 32.11 4.30 47.34
C VAL A 69 31.98 5.44 48.35
N ASP A 70 32.54 5.30 49.56
CA ASP A 70 32.49 6.33 50.61
C ASP A 70 33.20 7.65 50.19
N GLU A 71 34.32 7.54 49.47
CA GLU A 71 35.04 8.71 48.94
C GLU A 71 34.24 9.44 47.87
N LEU A 72 33.62 8.69 46.94
CA LEU A 72 32.78 9.26 45.89
C LEU A 72 31.48 9.85 46.46
N GLU A 73 30.84 9.16 47.40
CA GLU A 73 29.65 9.63 48.11
C GLU A 73 29.93 10.97 48.80
N SER A 74 31.04 11.06 49.55
CA SER A 74 31.43 12.30 50.24
C SER A 74 31.74 13.41 49.24
N LEU A 75 32.54 13.11 48.21
CA LEU A 75 32.98 14.10 47.23
C LEU A 75 31.82 14.69 46.44
N PHE A 76 30.93 13.85 45.92
CA PHE A 76 29.79 14.31 45.12
C PHE A 76 28.74 15.00 45.97
N SER A 77 28.48 14.55 47.20
CA SER A 77 27.61 15.26 48.14
C SER A 77 28.13 16.67 48.43
N ASP A 78 29.44 16.82 48.67
CA ASP A 78 30.09 18.12 48.89
C ASP A 78 30.07 19.00 47.64
N MET A 79 30.19 18.43 46.45
CA MET A 79 30.12 19.18 45.19
C MET A 79 28.71 19.71 44.90
N LEU A 80 27.67 18.96 45.27
CA LEU A 80 26.28 19.33 45.01
C LEU A 80 25.89 20.66 45.67
N VAL A 81 26.47 20.96 46.85
CA VAL A 81 26.27 22.21 47.59
C VAL A 81 27.18 23.36 47.14
N LYS A 82 28.20 23.10 46.31
CA LYS A 82 29.08 24.14 45.77
C LYS A 82 28.41 24.92 44.63
N ASN A 83 28.99 26.08 44.30
CA ASN A 83 28.57 26.88 43.15
C ASN A 83 29.20 26.33 41.86
N ILE A 84 28.61 25.25 41.35
CA ILE A 84 28.95 24.59 40.08
C ILE A 84 27.77 24.67 39.10
N SER A 85 27.98 24.33 37.83
CA SER A 85 26.92 24.39 36.82
C SER A 85 25.72 23.48 37.15
N VAL A 86 24.53 23.86 36.65
CA VAL A 86 23.30 23.06 36.86
C VAL A 86 23.41 21.70 36.18
N GLU A 87 24.04 21.64 35.01
CA GLU A 87 24.29 20.40 34.28
C GLU A 87 25.19 19.45 35.07
N ALA A 88 26.24 19.97 35.72
CA ALA A 88 27.10 19.19 36.60
C ALA A 88 26.33 18.64 37.79
N LYS A 89 25.48 19.49 38.43
CA LYS A 89 24.63 19.06 39.55
C LYS A 89 23.65 17.97 39.14
N ARG A 90 23.00 18.07 37.98
CA ARG A 90 22.11 17.02 37.46
C ARG A 90 22.84 15.70 37.23
N PHE A 91 24.05 15.77 36.67
CA PHE A 91 24.90 14.60 36.48
C PHE A 91 25.30 13.97 37.82
N ILE A 92 25.67 14.81 38.80
CA ILE A 92 25.98 14.38 40.17
C ILE A 92 24.77 13.72 40.84
N CYS A 93 23.56 14.27 40.71
CA CYS A 93 22.36 13.63 41.26
C CYS A 93 22.20 12.19 40.75
N ARG A 94 22.39 11.97 39.44
CA ARG A 94 22.34 10.63 38.85
C ARG A 94 23.40 9.68 39.44
N LEU A 95 24.63 10.16 39.60
CA LEU A 95 25.71 9.36 40.20
C LEU A 95 25.41 9.03 41.67
N LEU A 96 24.92 9.99 42.45
CA LEU A 96 24.52 9.78 43.85
C LEU A 96 23.36 8.78 43.97
N GLY A 97 22.44 8.75 43.00
CA GLY A 97 21.38 7.73 42.92
C GLY A 97 21.93 6.32 42.72
N GLU A 98 22.97 6.16 41.88
CA GLU A 98 23.65 4.87 41.64
C GLU A 98 24.51 4.44 42.85
N ILE A 99 25.19 5.39 43.50
CA ILE A 99 26.03 5.15 44.67
C ILE A 99 25.17 4.75 45.89
N GLY A 100 24.08 5.48 46.12
CA GLY A 100 23.28 5.35 47.34
C GLY A 100 24.06 5.78 48.59
N GLY A 101 23.61 5.33 49.76
CA GLY A 101 24.20 5.68 51.05
C GLY A 101 23.51 6.86 51.75
N ALA A 102 23.71 6.96 53.07
CA ALA A 102 22.98 7.91 53.91
C ALA A 102 23.32 9.38 53.57
N ARG A 103 24.58 9.68 53.20
CA ARG A 103 24.98 11.05 52.86
C ARG A 103 24.46 11.44 51.48
N ALA A 104 24.48 10.52 50.52
CA ALA A 104 23.89 10.75 49.21
C ALA A 104 22.38 11.05 49.33
N ILE A 105 21.65 10.23 50.10
CA ILE A 105 20.21 10.42 50.33
C ILE A 105 19.94 11.76 51.01
N ASP A 106 20.71 12.12 52.04
CA ASP A 106 20.56 13.42 52.72
C ASP A 106 20.82 14.61 51.77
N ALA A 107 21.85 14.52 50.92
CA ALA A 107 22.19 15.56 49.95
C ALA A 107 21.12 15.69 48.86
N LEU A 108 20.63 14.57 48.33
CA LEU A 108 19.54 14.53 47.35
C LEU A 108 18.23 15.04 47.94
N SER A 109 17.90 14.67 49.18
CA SER A 109 16.72 15.14 49.90
C SER A 109 16.68 16.68 50.01
N GLN A 110 17.81 17.30 50.34
CA GLN A 110 17.92 18.76 50.38
C GLN A 110 17.75 19.39 48.98
N THR A 111 18.25 18.70 47.95
CA THR A 111 18.22 19.16 46.54
C THR A 111 16.81 19.16 45.95
N LEU A 112 15.86 18.39 46.50
CA LEU A 112 14.44 18.44 46.12
C LEU A 112 13.81 19.84 46.30
N ARG A 113 14.41 20.72 47.12
CA ARG A 113 13.93 22.10 47.31
C ARG A 113 14.34 23.03 46.16
N ASP A 114 15.35 22.67 45.38
CA ASP A 114 15.80 23.43 44.22
C ASP A 114 14.91 23.14 43.01
N GLU A 115 14.26 24.16 42.48
CA GLU A 115 13.33 24.04 41.36
C GLU A 115 14.01 23.53 40.07
N SER A 116 15.27 23.91 39.83
CA SER A 116 16.02 23.54 38.63
C SER A 116 16.56 22.10 38.67
N LEU A 117 16.65 21.51 39.88
CA LEU A 117 17.21 20.19 40.15
C LEU A 117 16.20 19.18 40.69
N PHE A 118 14.97 19.60 41.02
CA PHE A 118 13.92 18.76 41.59
C PHE A 118 13.78 17.41 40.87
N SER A 119 13.60 17.43 39.54
CA SER A 119 13.42 16.21 38.76
C SER A 119 14.63 15.28 38.80
N ALA A 120 15.85 15.83 38.81
CA ALA A 120 17.08 15.03 38.86
C ALA A 120 17.28 14.38 40.24
N ALA A 121 16.98 15.11 41.32
CA ALA A 121 17.02 14.58 42.68
C ALA A 121 15.91 13.55 42.93
N LEU A 122 14.71 13.79 42.39
CA LEU A 122 13.57 12.88 42.48
C LEU A 122 13.88 11.53 41.83
N VAL A 123 14.36 11.52 40.58
CA VAL A 123 14.73 10.29 39.86
C VAL A 123 15.87 9.55 40.56
N ALA A 124 16.84 10.27 41.13
CA ALA A 124 17.94 9.64 41.85
C ALA A 124 17.47 8.93 43.14
N LEU A 125 16.53 9.52 43.87
CA LEU A 125 15.94 8.89 45.06
C LEU A 125 14.99 7.74 44.69
N GLU A 126 14.21 7.88 43.62
CA GLU A 126 13.31 6.84 43.09
C GLU A 126 14.06 5.52 42.80
N GLN A 127 15.27 5.60 42.24
CA GLN A 127 16.09 4.44 41.89
C GLN A 127 16.63 3.66 43.09
N ASN A 128 16.55 4.22 44.30
CA ASN A 128 17.06 3.61 45.52
C ASN A 128 15.89 3.10 46.38
N PRO A 129 15.65 1.78 46.49
CA PRO A 129 14.52 1.23 47.22
C PRO A 129 14.66 1.23 48.75
N SER A 130 15.73 1.82 49.31
CA SER A 130 15.94 1.87 50.77
C SER A 130 14.87 2.67 51.52
N SER A 131 14.60 2.28 52.76
CA SER A 131 13.67 2.99 53.65
C SER A 131 14.11 4.43 53.90
N GLU A 132 15.42 4.71 53.91
CA GLU A 132 15.96 6.06 54.05
C GLU A 132 15.57 6.94 52.85
N SER A 133 15.67 6.40 51.62
CA SER A 133 15.27 7.13 50.40
C SER A 133 13.76 7.35 50.36
N ALA A 134 12.96 6.32 50.70
CA ALA A 134 11.51 6.45 50.82
C ALA A 134 11.13 7.54 51.84
N ASN A 135 11.77 7.54 53.02
CA ASN A 135 11.56 8.58 54.04
C ASN A 135 11.95 9.98 53.54
N ALA A 136 13.00 10.12 52.74
CA ALA A 136 13.38 11.40 52.14
C ALA A 136 12.28 11.93 51.19
N LEU A 137 11.71 11.06 50.36
CA LEU A 137 10.60 11.38 49.46
C LEU A 137 9.30 11.68 50.24
N LEU A 138 8.98 10.89 51.26
CA LEU A 138 7.83 11.10 52.15
C LEU A 138 7.90 12.47 52.84
N ASN A 139 9.07 12.83 53.36
CA ASN A 139 9.29 14.16 53.96
C ASN A 139 9.09 15.28 52.93
N ALA A 140 9.48 15.06 51.67
CA ALA A 140 9.33 16.05 50.60
C ALA A 140 7.89 16.27 50.15
N LEU A 141 6.95 15.36 50.46
CA LEU A 141 5.51 15.61 50.26
C LEU A 141 5.03 16.82 51.08
N THR A 142 5.66 17.06 52.23
CA THR A 142 5.32 18.16 53.14
C THR A 142 5.65 19.50 52.50
N ASN A 143 4.63 20.32 52.21
CA ASN A 143 4.71 21.62 51.53
C ASN A 143 5.04 21.58 50.02
N ALA A 144 4.92 20.43 49.36
CA ALA A 144 5.03 20.36 47.90
C ALA A 144 3.83 21.04 47.19
N THR A 145 4.08 21.64 46.02
CA THR A 145 2.98 22.07 45.13
C THR A 145 2.23 20.84 44.61
N PRO A 146 0.97 20.96 44.16
CA PRO A 146 0.22 19.82 43.63
C PRO A 146 0.96 19.02 42.55
N GLU A 147 1.69 19.69 41.66
CA GLU A 147 2.46 19.07 40.58
C GLU A 147 3.63 18.26 41.13
N LYS A 148 4.39 18.86 42.06
CA LYS A 148 5.52 18.17 42.72
C LYS A 148 5.03 17.01 43.58
N ARG A 149 3.87 17.17 44.22
CA ARG A 149 3.26 16.13 45.05
C ARG A 149 2.88 14.91 44.20
N ALA A 150 2.21 15.09 43.06
CA ALA A 150 1.92 13.99 42.14
C ALA A 150 3.20 13.27 41.66
N ALA A 151 4.25 14.02 41.32
CA ALA A 151 5.53 13.45 40.89
C ALA A 151 6.21 12.63 42.00
N ILE A 152 6.17 13.10 43.25
CA ILE A 152 6.72 12.39 44.41
C ILE A 152 5.93 11.11 44.69
N LEU A 153 4.59 11.16 44.66
CA LEU A 153 3.75 9.97 44.83
C LEU A 153 4.07 8.90 43.79
N ALA A 154 4.18 9.30 42.51
CA ALA A 154 4.53 8.38 41.44
C ALA A 154 5.95 7.79 41.61
N ALA A 155 6.92 8.58 42.09
CA ALA A 155 8.25 8.09 42.41
C ALA A 155 8.24 7.08 43.57
N LEU A 156 7.49 7.34 44.65
CA LEU A 156 7.30 6.40 45.76
C LEU A 156 6.66 5.09 45.30
N GLY A 157 5.72 5.15 44.35
CA GLY A 157 5.13 3.97 43.72
C GLY A 157 6.15 3.12 42.97
N ARG A 158 6.88 3.73 42.03
CA ARG A 158 7.92 3.05 41.23
C ARG A 158 9.11 2.55 42.06
N GLN A 159 9.40 3.21 43.19
CA GLN A 159 10.41 2.76 44.14
C GLN A 159 10.04 1.40 44.77
N GLY A 160 8.74 1.08 44.87
CA GLY A 160 8.26 -0.21 45.37
C GLY A 160 8.47 -0.45 46.86
N ASN A 161 8.86 0.56 47.65
CA ASN A 161 9.11 0.40 49.08
C ASN A 161 7.79 0.39 49.89
N PRO A 162 7.49 -0.69 50.65
CA PRO A 162 6.25 -0.81 51.43
C PRO A 162 6.04 0.26 52.51
N ASP A 163 7.11 0.91 53.01
CA ASP A 163 7.01 1.99 54.01
C ASP A 163 6.20 3.18 53.49
N SER A 164 6.10 3.33 52.17
CA SER A 164 5.35 4.41 51.51
C SER A 164 3.84 4.17 51.51
N ILE A 165 3.37 2.93 51.70
CA ILE A 165 1.96 2.53 51.51
C ILE A 165 1.03 3.36 52.41
N ALA A 166 1.41 3.63 53.65
CA ALA A 166 0.59 4.42 54.57
C ALA A 166 0.31 5.83 54.05
N ALA A 167 1.35 6.52 53.55
CA ALA A 167 1.22 7.88 53.03
C ALA A 167 0.50 7.91 51.66
N LEU A 168 0.75 6.91 50.81
CA LEU A 168 0.02 6.76 49.55
C LEU A 168 -1.47 6.49 49.82
N THR A 169 -1.79 5.71 50.85
CA THR A 169 -3.19 5.46 51.27
C THR A 169 -3.85 6.74 51.77
N GLU A 170 -3.16 7.56 52.57
CA GLU A 170 -3.68 8.87 53.00
C GLU A 170 -3.96 9.79 51.80
N ALA A 171 -3.11 9.77 50.78
CA ALA A 171 -3.27 10.58 49.58
C ALA A 171 -4.47 10.14 48.69
N LEU A 172 -5.04 8.95 48.89
CA LEU A 172 -6.30 8.54 48.26
C LEU A 172 -7.50 9.38 48.72
N ASP A 173 -7.42 9.99 49.90
CA ASP A 173 -8.48 10.83 50.45
C ASP A 173 -8.30 12.32 50.11
N ASP A 174 -7.32 12.66 49.27
CA ASP A 174 -7.09 14.04 48.85
C ASP A 174 -8.24 14.58 48.00
N ALA A 175 -8.65 15.82 48.28
CA ALA A 175 -9.76 16.46 47.58
C ALA A 175 -9.47 16.74 46.09
N ALA A 176 -8.19 16.77 45.68
CA ALA A 176 -7.80 16.97 44.29
C ALA A 176 -7.76 15.60 43.55
N PRO A 177 -8.61 15.39 42.51
CA PRO A 177 -8.67 14.10 41.81
C PRO A 177 -7.33 13.65 41.20
N ALA A 178 -6.50 14.59 40.73
CA ALA A 178 -5.19 14.29 40.17
C ALA A 178 -4.24 13.63 41.19
N ILE A 179 -4.39 13.96 42.46
CA ILE A 179 -3.53 13.46 43.54
C ILE A 179 -4.03 12.11 44.03
N MET A 180 -5.35 11.96 44.17
CA MET A 180 -5.98 10.66 44.42
C MET A 180 -5.62 9.65 43.33
N VAL A 181 -5.70 10.01 42.05
CA VAL A 181 -5.33 9.12 40.94
C VAL A 181 -3.84 8.81 40.95
N ALA A 182 -2.97 9.80 41.18
CA ALA A 182 -1.53 9.57 41.30
C ALA A 182 -1.19 8.63 42.48
N ALA A 183 -1.87 8.79 43.61
CA ALA A 183 -1.74 7.90 44.76
C ALA A 183 -2.26 6.49 44.45
N ALA A 184 -3.38 6.38 43.72
CA ALA A 184 -3.94 5.09 43.34
C ALA A 184 -2.99 4.31 42.41
N GLN A 185 -2.47 4.98 41.37
CA GLN A 185 -1.49 4.38 40.48
C GLN A 185 -0.20 4.03 41.22
N ALA A 186 0.29 4.91 42.11
CA ALA A 186 1.46 4.63 42.91
C ALA A 186 1.28 3.38 43.78
N LEU A 187 0.12 3.21 44.42
CA LEU A 187 -0.20 1.99 45.18
C LEU A 187 -0.21 0.74 44.29
N ALA A 188 -0.72 0.85 43.06
CA ALA A 188 -0.70 -0.24 42.10
C ALA A 188 0.75 -0.64 41.73
N ASP A 189 1.61 0.36 41.53
CA ASP A 189 3.03 0.19 41.18
C ASP A 189 3.87 -0.38 42.33
N VAL A 190 3.50 -0.14 43.60
CA VAL A 190 4.22 -0.73 44.76
C VAL A 190 4.18 -2.26 44.73
N ALA A 191 3.18 -2.86 44.07
CA ALA A 191 3.02 -4.31 43.95
C ALA A 191 3.05 -5.03 45.30
N HIS A 192 2.36 -4.51 46.32
CA HIS A 192 2.32 -5.10 47.66
C HIS A 192 0.88 -5.40 48.12
N PRO A 193 0.62 -6.52 48.83
CA PRO A 193 -0.73 -6.89 49.26
C PRO A 193 -1.46 -5.82 50.09
N ASP A 194 -0.74 -5.06 50.92
CA ASP A 194 -1.34 -3.94 51.68
C ASP A 194 -1.78 -2.78 50.78
N ALA A 195 -1.06 -2.51 49.69
CA ALA A 195 -1.44 -1.48 48.73
C ALA A 195 -2.71 -1.88 47.96
N CYS A 196 -2.79 -3.15 47.56
CA CYS A 196 -3.99 -3.75 46.97
C CYS A 196 -5.19 -3.70 47.91
N ARG A 197 -5.01 -4.03 49.20
CA ARG A 197 -6.05 -3.90 50.22
C ARG A 197 -6.52 -2.45 50.38
N ALA A 198 -5.60 -1.48 50.38
CA ALA A 198 -5.93 -0.06 50.48
C ALA A 198 -6.75 0.42 49.27
N LEU A 199 -6.32 0.10 48.05
CA LEU A 199 -7.06 0.40 46.82
C LEU A 199 -8.45 -0.24 46.82
N THR A 200 -8.53 -1.50 47.21
CA THR A 200 -9.79 -2.24 47.32
C THR A 200 -10.73 -1.58 48.32
N ALA A 201 -10.24 -1.19 49.50
CA ALA A 201 -11.05 -0.51 50.49
C ALA A 201 -11.56 0.84 49.94
N LYS A 202 -10.69 1.59 49.27
CA LYS A 202 -11.04 2.89 48.70
C LYS A 202 -12.10 2.81 47.62
N ILE A 203 -11.95 1.93 46.63
CA ILE A 203 -12.92 1.83 45.53
C ILE A 203 -14.30 1.35 46.00
N MET A 204 -14.35 0.54 47.08
CA MET A 204 -15.60 0.06 47.68
C MET A 204 -16.33 1.14 48.49
N ASP A 205 -15.62 2.12 49.05
CA ASP A 205 -16.20 3.28 49.77
C ASP A 205 -16.48 4.47 48.84
N ALA A 206 -15.89 4.47 47.63
CA ALA A 206 -16.00 5.55 46.67
C ALA A 206 -17.39 5.65 46.04
N ALA A 207 -17.80 6.88 45.73
CA ALA A 207 -19.00 7.15 44.94
C ALA A 207 -18.84 6.68 43.49
N THR A 208 -19.97 6.43 42.81
CA THR A 208 -20.02 5.87 41.45
C THR A 208 -19.20 6.68 40.43
N GLU A 209 -19.15 8.01 40.56
CA GLU A 209 -18.39 8.86 39.63
C GLU A 209 -16.87 8.68 39.76
N THR A 210 -16.41 8.10 40.87
CA THR A 210 -15.00 7.90 41.18
C THR A 210 -14.50 6.53 40.76
N TRP A 211 -15.39 5.55 40.55
CA TRP A 211 -15.00 4.18 40.19
C TRP A 211 -14.11 4.12 38.95
N LEU A 212 -14.43 4.88 37.90
CA LEU A 212 -13.62 4.87 36.67
C LEU A 212 -12.20 5.41 36.89
N LEU A 213 -12.02 6.36 37.82
CA LEU A 213 -10.71 6.93 38.16
C LEU A 213 -9.83 5.96 38.95
N LEU A 214 -10.43 5.00 39.65
CA LEU A 214 -9.73 4.04 40.52
C LEU A 214 -9.64 2.64 39.90
N ALA A 215 -10.55 2.28 39.00
CA ALA A 215 -10.67 0.92 38.48
C ALA A 215 -9.40 0.48 37.74
N ASP A 216 -8.78 1.35 36.96
CA ASP A 216 -7.54 1.04 36.24
C ASP A 216 -6.40 0.71 37.22
N ALA A 217 -6.20 1.55 38.24
CA ALA A 217 -5.22 1.28 39.28
C ALA A 217 -5.51 -0.03 40.05
N CYS A 218 -6.79 -0.32 40.34
CA CYS A 218 -7.17 -1.58 40.97
C CYS A 218 -6.85 -2.79 40.07
N LEU A 219 -7.27 -2.75 38.80
CA LEU A 219 -7.04 -3.83 37.84
C LEU A 219 -5.53 -4.05 37.62
N ASN A 220 -4.75 -2.98 37.45
CA ASN A 220 -3.30 -3.03 37.33
C ASN A 220 -2.64 -3.61 38.58
N CYS A 221 -3.11 -3.23 39.78
CA CYS A 221 -2.61 -3.77 41.04
C CYS A 221 -2.90 -5.28 41.18
N ALA A 222 -4.09 -5.72 40.77
CA ALA A 222 -4.44 -7.14 40.76
C ALA A 222 -3.59 -7.92 39.75
N GLU A 223 -3.30 -7.34 38.58
CA GLU A 223 -2.46 -7.95 37.56
C GLU A 223 -1.00 -8.07 38.03
N THR A 224 -0.43 -7.02 38.63
CA THR A 224 0.95 -7.02 39.13
C THR A 224 1.13 -7.99 40.29
N LEU A 225 0.14 -8.11 41.19
CA LEU A 225 0.17 -9.03 42.32
C LEU A 225 -0.17 -10.48 41.99
N ARG A 226 -0.60 -10.79 40.76
CA ARG A 226 -1.08 -12.13 40.40
C ARG A 226 -0.11 -13.24 40.80
N ASP A 227 1.18 -13.02 40.55
CA ASP A 227 2.21 -14.05 40.74
C ASP A 227 2.79 -14.05 42.18
N GLU A 228 2.65 -12.94 42.92
CA GLU A 228 3.18 -12.77 44.28
C GLU A 228 2.16 -13.11 45.39
N ASP A 229 0.92 -12.65 45.23
CA ASP A 229 -0.18 -12.93 46.15
C ASP A 229 -1.52 -13.01 45.38
N ALA A 230 -1.71 -14.15 44.72
CA ALA A 230 -2.93 -14.45 43.98
C ALA A 230 -4.22 -14.29 44.81
N ASN A 231 -4.18 -14.50 46.13
CA ASN A 231 -5.37 -14.38 46.96
C ASN A 231 -5.84 -12.92 47.06
N ALA A 232 -4.91 -11.98 47.24
CA ALA A 232 -5.23 -10.56 47.29
C ALA A 232 -5.78 -10.05 45.94
N ALA A 233 -5.15 -10.47 44.83
CA ALA A 233 -5.62 -10.16 43.48
C ALA A 233 -7.04 -10.71 43.23
N LEU A 234 -7.30 -11.98 43.57
CA LEU A 234 -8.62 -12.61 43.41
C LEU A 234 -9.69 -11.92 44.26
N GLU A 235 -9.38 -11.55 45.51
CA GLU A 235 -10.33 -10.85 46.38
C GLU A 235 -10.77 -9.51 45.79
N MET A 236 -9.81 -8.74 45.25
CA MET A 236 -10.10 -7.46 44.60
C MET A 236 -10.95 -7.66 43.35
N LEU A 237 -10.56 -8.58 42.47
CA LEU A 237 -11.27 -8.81 41.21
C LEU A 237 -12.70 -9.33 41.44
N GLU A 238 -12.93 -10.20 42.43
CA GLU A 238 -14.29 -10.62 42.81
C GLU A 238 -15.15 -9.46 43.34
N LYS A 239 -14.54 -8.45 43.99
CA LYS A 239 -15.26 -7.23 44.38
C LYS A 239 -15.63 -6.39 43.16
N LEU A 240 -14.72 -6.22 42.20
CA LEU A 240 -14.95 -5.45 40.97
C LEU A 240 -15.94 -6.12 40.00
N ARG A 241 -16.14 -7.45 40.09
CA ARG A 241 -17.14 -8.18 39.29
C ARG A 241 -18.59 -7.97 39.77
N ARG A 242 -18.80 -7.43 40.97
CA ARG A 242 -20.14 -7.33 41.57
C ARG A 242 -21.10 -6.46 40.73
N PRO A 243 -22.42 -6.70 40.82
CA PRO A 243 -23.40 -6.06 39.93
C PRO A 243 -23.51 -4.54 40.05
N GLU A 244 -23.03 -3.94 41.15
CA GLU A 244 -23.07 -2.50 41.35
C GLU A 244 -22.11 -1.75 40.42
N PHE A 245 -21.03 -2.39 39.97
CA PHE A 245 -20.06 -1.79 39.07
C PHE A 245 -20.55 -1.77 37.61
N PRO A 246 -20.14 -0.76 36.81
CA PRO A 246 -20.37 -0.74 35.37
C PRO A 246 -19.89 -2.02 34.65
N THR A 247 -20.58 -2.38 33.57
CA THR A 247 -20.33 -3.57 32.73
C THR A 247 -18.87 -3.70 32.28
N HIS A 248 -18.25 -2.61 31.81
CA HIS A 248 -16.85 -2.62 31.37
C HIS A 248 -15.86 -2.94 32.50
N ILE A 249 -16.10 -2.47 33.72
CA ILE A 249 -15.26 -2.82 34.90
C ILE A 249 -15.47 -4.29 35.25
N ARG A 250 -16.72 -4.76 35.24
CA ARG A 250 -17.06 -6.16 35.53
C ARG A 250 -16.41 -7.11 34.53
N ILE A 251 -16.40 -6.78 33.24
CA ILE A 251 -15.75 -7.59 32.19
C ILE A 251 -14.23 -7.61 32.35
N ALA A 252 -13.60 -6.46 32.62
CA ALA A 252 -12.17 -6.41 32.89
C ALA A 252 -11.81 -7.24 34.14
N ALA A 253 -12.64 -7.19 35.18
CA ALA A 253 -12.48 -8.01 36.37
C ALA A 253 -12.63 -9.52 36.06
N ILE A 254 -13.60 -9.90 35.21
CA ILE A 254 -13.77 -11.30 34.76
C ILE A 254 -12.53 -11.77 33.99
N ASP A 255 -12.01 -10.97 33.05
CA ASP A 255 -10.77 -11.30 32.33
C ASP A 255 -9.59 -11.47 33.29
N GLY A 256 -9.45 -10.55 34.26
CA GLY A 256 -8.46 -10.64 35.33
C GLY A 256 -8.60 -11.93 36.15
N LEU A 257 -9.82 -12.30 36.56
CA LEU A 257 -10.09 -13.54 37.30
C LEU A 257 -9.73 -14.78 36.47
N MET A 258 -10.06 -14.78 35.18
CA MET A 258 -9.70 -15.87 34.26
C MET A 258 -8.18 -16.04 34.17
N ARG A 259 -7.40 -14.94 34.21
CA ARG A 259 -5.93 -14.97 34.20
C ARG A 259 -5.34 -15.38 35.56
N CYS A 260 -5.95 -14.96 36.67
CA CYS A 260 -5.51 -15.30 38.03
C CYS A 260 -5.90 -16.72 38.46
N SER A 261 -6.97 -17.28 37.89
CA SER A 261 -7.44 -18.65 38.12
C SER A 261 -7.78 -19.34 36.79
N PRO A 262 -6.77 -19.69 35.97
CA PRO A 262 -6.98 -20.34 34.67
C PRO A 262 -7.84 -21.61 34.76
N GLU A 263 -7.77 -22.34 35.87
CA GLU A 263 -8.59 -23.53 36.13
C GLU A 263 -10.09 -23.24 36.26
N LYS A 264 -10.47 -22.02 36.68
CA LYS A 264 -11.85 -21.54 36.77
C LYS A 264 -12.28 -20.68 35.59
N ALA A 265 -11.35 -20.34 34.70
CA ALA A 265 -11.61 -19.40 33.60
C ALA A 265 -12.83 -19.81 32.76
N ARG A 266 -13.00 -21.12 32.52
CA ARG A 266 -14.17 -21.66 31.82
C ARG A 266 -15.46 -21.42 32.59
N GLU A 267 -15.50 -21.68 33.89
CA GLU A 267 -16.71 -21.50 34.71
C GLU A 267 -17.12 -20.01 34.72
N LEU A 268 -16.15 -19.12 34.93
CA LEU A 268 -16.35 -17.66 34.91
C LEU A 268 -16.87 -17.15 33.57
N LEU A 269 -16.32 -17.65 32.46
CA LEU A 269 -16.76 -17.29 31.12
C LEU A 269 -18.20 -17.77 30.86
N LEU A 270 -18.52 -19.01 31.26
CA LEU A 270 -19.86 -19.56 31.09
C LEU A 270 -20.90 -18.78 31.92
N GLU A 271 -20.57 -18.41 33.16
CA GLU A 271 -21.39 -17.53 34.00
C GLU A 271 -21.63 -16.17 33.31
N ALA A 272 -20.57 -15.53 32.82
CA ALA A 272 -20.66 -14.21 32.19
C ALA A 272 -21.51 -14.22 30.91
N LEU A 273 -21.38 -15.26 30.08
CA LEU A 273 -22.19 -15.44 28.86
C LEU A 273 -23.68 -15.65 29.16
N GLN A 274 -24.01 -16.13 30.35
CA GLN A 274 -25.36 -16.42 30.81
C GLN A 274 -25.90 -15.36 31.80
N ASP A 275 -25.19 -14.25 32.00
CA ASP A 275 -25.62 -13.19 32.93
C ASP A 275 -26.94 -12.54 32.47
N ASP A 276 -27.80 -12.22 33.43
CA ASP A 276 -29.10 -11.58 33.18
C ASP A 276 -28.93 -10.16 32.59
N ASN A 277 -27.80 -9.51 32.83
CA ASN A 277 -27.45 -8.24 32.19
C ASN A 277 -27.01 -8.49 30.74
N ALA A 278 -27.87 -8.11 29.79
CA ALA A 278 -27.66 -8.33 28.36
C ALA A 278 -26.39 -7.66 27.80
N GLU A 279 -25.94 -6.54 28.37
CA GLU A 279 -24.73 -5.83 27.95
C GLU A 279 -23.49 -6.59 28.42
N LEU A 280 -23.45 -7.03 29.68
CA LEU A 280 -22.36 -7.88 30.19
C LEU A 280 -22.26 -9.19 29.39
N ALA A 281 -23.39 -9.87 29.18
CA ALA A 281 -23.43 -11.12 28.42
C ALA A 281 -23.05 -10.91 26.94
N HIS A 282 -23.22 -9.70 26.40
CA HIS A 282 -22.72 -9.34 25.08
C HIS A 282 -21.20 -9.12 25.10
N ASP A 283 -20.67 -8.35 26.04
CA ASP A 283 -19.23 -8.09 26.13
C ASP A 283 -18.42 -9.36 26.46
N ALA A 284 -19.00 -10.28 27.23
CA ALA A 284 -18.42 -11.60 27.51
C ALA A 284 -18.17 -12.43 26.24
N LEU A 285 -18.86 -12.12 25.13
CA LEU A 285 -18.60 -12.74 23.83
C LEU A 285 -17.18 -12.45 23.32
N MET A 286 -16.62 -11.28 23.64
CA MET A 286 -15.24 -10.96 23.29
C MET A 286 -14.23 -11.83 24.05
N LEU A 287 -14.51 -12.12 25.32
CA LEU A 287 -13.71 -13.05 26.12
C LEU A 287 -13.83 -14.49 25.60
N ALA A 288 -15.03 -14.89 25.13
CA ALA A 288 -15.24 -16.19 24.52
C ALA A 288 -14.38 -16.37 23.25
N ARG A 289 -14.32 -15.36 22.37
CA ARG A 289 -13.54 -15.42 21.13
C ARG A 289 -12.07 -15.76 21.34
N VAL A 290 -11.47 -15.31 22.44
CA VAL A 290 -10.05 -15.56 22.77
C VAL A 290 -9.85 -16.79 23.67
N ASN A 291 -10.92 -17.51 24.04
CA ASN A 291 -10.89 -18.73 24.85
C ASN A 291 -11.78 -19.84 24.24
N PRO A 292 -11.41 -20.40 23.07
CA PRO A 292 -12.23 -21.42 22.41
C PRO A 292 -12.26 -22.73 23.19
N ALA A 293 -13.46 -23.23 23.51
CA ALA A 293 -13.67 -24.53 24.13
C ALA A 293 -15.03 -25.14 23.72
N THR A 294 -15.11 -26.47 23.60
CA THR A 294 -16.32 -27.18 23.16
C THR A 294 -17.53 -26.94 24.08
N GLU A 295 -17.33 -26.80 25.39
CA GLU A 295 -18.42 -26.43 26.31
C GLU A 295 -18.94 -25.01 26.07
N VAL A 296 -18.07 -24.08 25.68
CA VAL A 296 -18.47 -22.71 25.29
C VAL A 296 -19.31 -22.75 24.01
N VAL A 297 -18.92 -23.57 23.02
CA VAL A 297 -19.73 -23.81 21.81
C VAL A 297 -21.15 -24.27 22.18
N LYS A 298 -21.28 -25.24 23.10
CA LYS A 298 -22.60 -25.72 23.55
C LYS A 298 -23.43 -24.59 24.19
N VAL A 299 -22.83 -23.77 25.05
CA VAL A 299 -23.55 -22.65 25.66
C VAL A 299 -23.93 -21.60 24.61
N LEU A 300 -23.04 -21.26 23.69
CA LEU A 300 -23.33 -20.34 22.59
C LEU A 300 -24.46 -20.85 21.68
N THR A 301 -24.51 -22.16 21.38
CA THR A 301 -25.63 -22.75 20.60
C THR A 301 -26.96 -22.69 21.36
N SER A 302 -26.96 -22.92 22.66
CA SER A 302 -28.16 -22.75 23.50
C SER A 302 -28.60 -21.28 23.56
N LEU A 303 -27.66 -20.35 23.73
CA LEU A 303 -27.93 -18.91 23.73
C LEU A 303 -28.44 -18.45 22.36
N LEU A 304 -27.89 -18.97 21.26
CA LEU A 304 -28.33 -18.65 19.90
C LEU A 304 -29.82 -18.95 19.71
N GLN A 305 -30.34 -20.03 20.30
CA GLN A 305 -31.76 -20.35 20.22
C GLN A 305 -32.61 -19.38 21.05
N GLN A 306 -32.18 -19.04 22.25
CA GLN A 306 -32.95 -18.26 23.24
C GLN A 306 -32.84 -16.74 23.07
N ALA A 307 -31.75 -16.25 22.48
CA ALA A 307 -31.46 -14.83 22.37
C ALA A 307 -32.46 -14.09 21.46
N ALA A 308 -32.65 -12.81 21.74
CA ALA A 308 -33.37 -11.89 20.87
C ALA A 308 -32.76 -11.85 19.46
N ASN A 309 -33.58 -11.57 18.46
CA ASN A 309 -33.21 -11.65 17.03
C ASN A 309 -31.98 -10.79 16.70
N GLU A 310 -31.81 -9.67 17.39
CA GLU A 310 -30.70 -8.73 17.22
C GLU A 310 -29.35 -9.30 17.69
N ARG A 311 -29.33 -10.23 18.66
CA ARG A 311 -28.10 -10.86 19.18
C ARG A 311 -27.67 -12.09 18.38
N LYS A 312 -28.58 -12.73 17.63
CA LYS A 312 -28.29 -13.98 16.90
C LYS A 312 -27.12 -13.83 15.89
N PRO A 313 -27.00 -12.75 15.10
CA PRO A 313 -25.86 -12.59 14.16
C PRO A 313 -24.50 -12.55 14.84
N ALA A 314 -24.38 -11.89 16.00
CA ALA A 314 -23.12 -11.84 16.75
C ALA A 314 -22.71 -13.23 17.28
N LEU A 315 -23.68 -13.99 17.80
CA LEU A 315 -23.46 -15.37 18.26
C LEU A 315 -23.03 -16.29 17.11
N LEU A 316 -23.67 -16.17 15.94
CA LEU A 316 -23.29 -16.89 14.72
C LEU A 316 -21.87 -16.54 14.28
N SER A 317 -21.49 -15.26 14.32
CA SER A 317 -20.12 -14.84 13.99
C SER A 317 -19.07 -15.51 14.88
N ILE A 318 -19.33 -15.64 16.17
CA ILE A 318 -18.38 -16.24 17.12
C ILE A 318 -18.30 -17.76 16.94
N LEU A 319 -19.45 -18.41 16.73
CA LEU A 319 -19.48 -19.83 16.37
C LEU A 319 -18.70 -20.08 15.07
N SER A 320 -18.78 -19.15 14.12
CA SER A 320 -17.97 -19.19 12.89
C SER A 320 -16.48 -19.06 13.18
N ASP A 321 -16.06 -18.15 14.07
CA ASP A 321 -14.63 -17.98 14.42
C ASP A 321 -14.05 -19.23 15.09
N PHE A 322 -14.87 -19.94 15.88
CA PHE A 322 -14.45 -21.17 16.54
C PHE A 322 -14.27 -22.34 15.58
N GLY A 323 -15.05 -22.41 14.50
CA GLY A 323 -14.92 -23.49 13.52
C GLY A 323 -15.40 -24.87 14.00
N ASP A 324 -16.06 -24.98 15.16
CA ASP A 324 -16.53 -26.26 15.70
C ASP A 324 -17.82 -26.72 15.01
N ALA A 325 -17.69 -27.75 14.16
CA ALA A 325 -18.78 -28.32 13.38
C ALA A 325 -19.93 -28.89 14.24
N SER A 326 -19.74 -29.11 15.55
CA SER A 326 -20.83 -29.53 16.44
C SER A 326 -21.95 -28.51 16.57
N ALA A 327 -21.71 -27.23 16.24
CA ALA A 327 -22.72 -26.19 16.19
C ALA A 327 -23.56 -26.19 14.89
N LEU A 328 -23.14 -26.92 13.87
CA LEU A 328 -23.76 -26.89 12.54
C LEU A 328 -25.28 -27.18 12.54
N PRO A 329 -25.82 -28.14 13.31
CA PRO A 329 -27.27 -28.35 13.37
C PRO A 329 -28.05 -27.11 13.82
N ALA A 330 -27.57 -26.42 14.86
CA ALA A 330 -28.21 -25.20 15.37
C ALA A 330 -28.08 -24.03 14.37
N VAL A 331 -26.94 -23.96 13.65
CA VAL A 331 -26.74 -22.95 12.60
C VAL A 331 -27.66 -23.19 11.40
N LEU A 332 -27.88 -24.45 11.00
CA LEU A 332 -28.79 -24.80 9.91
C LEU A 332 -30.23 -24.36 10.21
N GLU A 333 -30.69 -24.51 11.46
CA GLU A 333 -32.00 -23.98 11.87
C GLU A 333 -32.08 -22.45 11.68
N MET A 334 -31.00 -21.72 11.96
CA MET A 334 -30.96 -20.26 11.77
C MET A 334 -30.93 -19.85 10.29
N ALA A 335 -30.54 -20.73 9.38
CA ALA A 335 -30.54 -20.45 7.95
C ALA A 335 -31.96 -20.38 7.35
N ASP A 336 -32.97 -20.87 8.07
CA ASP A 336 -34.41 -20.74 7.74
C ASP A 336 -35.16 -19.76 8.65
N HIS A 337 -34.44 -18.95 9.43
CA HIS A 337 -35.03 -17.97 10.34
C HIS A 337 -35.86 -16.90 9.63
N GLU A 338 -36.90 -16.36 10.27
CA GLU A 338 -37.79 -15.35 9.67
C GLU A 338 -37.03 -14.05 9.27
N GLN A 339 -36.04 -13.67 10.07
CA GLN A 339 -35.24 -12.46 9.88
C GLN A 339 -34.13 -12.65 8.84
N PRO A 340 -34.06 -11.83 7.77
CA PRO A 340 -33.05 -11.94 6.73
C PRO A 340 -31.61 -11.85 7.23
N GLU A 341 -31.33 -10.97 8.18
CA GLU A 341 -29.98 -10.80 8.73
C GLU A 341 -29.49 -12.06 9.46
N VAL A 342 -30.38 -12.77 10.16
CA VAL A 342 -30.07 -14.03 10.83
C VAL A 342 -29.76 -15.13 9.82
N ARG A 343 -30.59 -15.26 8.76
CA ARG A 343 -30.33 -16.24 7.69
C ARG A 343 -29.00 -16.01 7.01
N ARG A 344 -28.67 -14.75 6.70
CA ARG A 344 -27.40 -14.38 6.06
C ARG A 344 -26.19 -14.72 6.94
N ALA A 345 -26.25 -14.37 8.23
CA ALA A 345 -25.20 -14.74 9.19
C ALA A 345 -25.04 -16.26 9.31
N ALA A 346 -26.17 -17.00 9.30
CA ALA A 346 -26.15 -18.45 9.34
C ALA A 346 -25.50 -19.05 8.08
N LEU A 347 -25.83 -18.54 6.89
CA LEU A 347 -25.18 -18.98 5.64
C LEU A 347 -23.66 -18.76 5.64
N HIS A 348 -23.19 -17.61 6.13
CA HIS A 348 -21.75 -17.38 6.29
C HIS A 348 -21.11 -18.37 7.26
N THR A 349 -21.79 -18.64 8.38
CA THR A 349 -21.31 -19.60 9.39
C THR A 349 -21.28 -21.04 8.85
N ILE A 350 -22.27 -21.44 8.04
CA ILE A 350 -22.27 -22.73 7.33
C ILE A 350 -21.05 -22.86 6.41
N GLY A 351 -20.55 -21.77 5.83
CA GLY A 351 -19.37 -21.84 4.99
C GLY A 351 -18.08 -22.20 5.73
N VAL A 352 -18.03 -21.97 7.04
CA VAL A 352 -16.90 -22.36 7.89
C VAL A 352 -17.13 -23.72 8.53
N LEU A 353 -18.33 -23.98 9.04
CA LEU A 353 -18.65 -25.20 9.80
C LEU A 353 -19.10 -26.37 8.94
N GLY A 354 -19.58 -26.09 7.73
CA GLY A 354 -20.19 -27.05 6.83
C GLY A 354 -19.17 -27.91 6.09
N ASN A 355 -19.66 -29.01 5.55
CA ASN A 355 -18.91 -29.95 4.74
C ASN A 355 -19.72 -30.30 3.46
N ALA A 356 -19.27 -31.30 2.69
CA ALA A 356 -19.92 -31.68 1.45
C ALA A 356 -21.42 -32.01 1.61
N GLU A 357 -21.89 -32.41 2.79
CA GLU A 357 -23.30 -32.69 3.04
C GLU A 357 -24.20 -31.46 2.78
N GLN A 358 -23.72 -30.24 3.05
CA GLN A 358 -24.48 -29.00 2.86
C GLN A 358 -24.54 -28.51 1.41
N THR A 359 -23.89 -29.20 0.47
CA THR A 359 -23.85 -28.80 -0.95
C THR A 359 -25.25 -28.63 -1.55
N ASP A 360 -26.18 -29.56 -1.31
CA ASP A 360 -27.53 -29.50 -1.90
C ASP A 360 -28.28 -28.27 -1.37
N PHE A 361 -28.26 -28.08 -0.05
CA PHE A 361 -28.88 -26.93 0.62
C PHE A 361 -28.33 -25.60 0.08
N LEU A 362 -27.01 -25.48 -0.07
CA LEU A 362 -26.36 -24.27 -0.56
C LEU A 362 -26.67 -24.02 -2.05
N LEU A 363 -26.75 -25.07 -2.88
CA LEU A 363 -27.15 -24.91 -4.27
C LEU A 363 -28.60 -24.44 -4.38
N GLU A 364 -29.52 -25.06 -3.63
CA GLU A 364 -30.93 -24.66 -3.59
C GLU A 364 -31.08 -23.20 -3.14
N ARG A 365 -30.33 -22.79 -2.09
CA ARG A 365 -30.34 -21.40 -1.63
C ARG A 365 -29.70 -20.46 -2.66
N GLY A 366 -28.67 -20.93 -3.36
CA GLY A 366 -27.99 -20.28 -4.48
C GLY A 366 -28.88 -20.00 -5.69
N THR A 367 -29.96 -20.78 -5.88
CA THR A 367 -30.89 -20.64 -7.01
C THR A 367 -32.25 -20.05 -6.64
N SER A 368 -32.71 -20.22 -5.40
CA SER A 368 -34.08 -19.85 -4.99
C SER A 368 -34.16 -18.79 -3.88
N GLY A 369 -33.05 -18.47 -3.21
CA GLY A 369 -33.01 -17.46 -2.15
C GLY A 369 -33.16 -16.02 -2.65
N SER A 370 -33.11 -15.05 -1.74
CA SER A 370 -33.00 -13.63 -2.09
C SER A 370 -31.68 -13.34 -2.83
N ALA A 371 -31.56 -12.22 -3.56
CA ALA A 371 -30.32 -11.88 -4.28
C ALA A 371 -29.06 -11.88 -3.38
N ALA A 372 -29.20 -11.46 -2.12
CA ALA A 372 -28.12 -11.52 -1.13
C ALA A 372 -27.79 -12.96 -0.72
N GLU A 373 -28.81 -13.79 -0.44
CA GLU A 373 -28.63 -15.20 -0.08
C GLU A 373 -28.03 -16.01 -1.23
N GLN A 374 -28.47 -15.77 -2.47
CA GLN A 374 -27.93 -16.42 -3.66
C GLN A 374 -26.44 -16.11 -3.86
N ARG A 375 -26.03 -14.86 -3.58
CA ARG A 375 -24.62 -14.46 -3.62
C ARG A 375 -23.81 -15.17 -2.53
N ILE A 376 -24.28 -15.12 -1.28
CA ILE A 376 -23.59 -15.74 -0.13
C ILE A 376 -23.45 -17.25 -0.34
N ALA A 377 -24.52 -17.93 -0.75
CA ALA A 377 -24.49 -19.38 -0.95
C ALA A 377 -23.50 -19.80 -2.05
N ARG A 378 -23.38 -19.02 -3.14
CA ARG A 378 -22.35 -19.22 -4.17
C ARG A 378 -20.94 -19.01 -3.62
N GLU A 379 -20.70 -17.90 -2.91
CA GLU A 379 -19.41 -17.61 -2.27
C GLU A 379 -18.99 -18.71 -1.29
N VAL A 380 -19.94 -19.24 -0.53
CA VAL A 380 -19.74 -20.34 0.41
C VAL A 380 -19.39 -21.63 -0.32
N LEU A 381 -20.15 -22.02 -1.35
CA LEU A 381 -19.84 -23.20 -2.17
C LEU A 381 -18.44 -23.11 -2.78
N ALA A 382 -18.05 -21.92 -3.27
CA ALA A 382 -16.73 -21.70 -3.86
C ALA A 382 -15.56 -21.91 -2.86
N ARG A 383 -15.81 -21.76 -1.55
CA ARG A 383 -14.76 -21.81 -0.51
C ARG A 383 -14.90 -22.97 0.47
N LEU A 384 -15.93 -23.80 0.34
CA LEU A 384 -16.17 -24.93 1.24
C LEU A 384 -14.95 -25.87 1.26
N ALA A 385 -14.39 -26.10 2.44
CA ALA A 385 -13.06 -26.72 2.59
C ALA A 385 -13.04 -28.21 2.24
N ASP A 386 -14.17 -28.91 2.41
CA ASP A 386 -14.27 -30.36 2.18
C ASP A 386 -14.06 -30.72 0.70
N PRO A 387 -13.01 -31.49 0.34
CA PRO A 387 -12.76 -31.92 -1.03
C PRO A 387 -13.89 -32.79 -1.63
N ALA A 388 -14.69 -33.47 -0.80
CA ALA A 388 -15.82 -34.27 -1.26
C ALA A 388 -16.94 -33.41 -1.91
N THR A 389 -16.90 -32.09 -1.68
CA THR A 389 -17.80 -31.11 -2.32
C THR A 389 -17.71 -31.18 -3.83
N ASP A 390 -16.51 -31.30 -4.41
CA ASP A 390 -16.30 -31.34 -5.86
C ASP A 390 -16.97 -32.57 -6.49
N ALA A 391 -16.79 -33.73 -5.86
CA ALA A 391 -17.42 -34.97 -6.29
C ALA A 391 -18.95 -34.88 -6.25
N LYS A 392 -19.50 -34.24 -5.21
CA LYS A 392 -20.95 -34.04 -5.07
C LYS A 392 -21.48 -33.04 -6.10
N LEU A 393 -20.81 -31.91 -6.30
CA LEU A 393 -21.15 -30.94 -7.34
C LEU A 393 -21.12 -31.58 -8.74
N LEU A 394 -20.13 -32.43 -9.02
CA LEU A 394 -20.02 -33.17 -10.29
C LEU A 394 -21.17 -34.16 -10.48
N ALA A 395 -21.56 -34.88 -9.43
CA ALA A 395 -22.71 -35.78 -9.45
C ALA A 395 -24.02 -35.03 -9.74
N ILE A 396 -24.20 -33.84 -9.16
CA ILE A 396 -25.36 -32.98 -9.39
C ILE A 396 -25.35 -32.45 -10.84
N ALA A 397 -24.23 -31.88 -11.29
CA ALA A 397 -24.07 -31.33 -12.64
C ALA A 397 -24.41 -32.38 -13.74
N THR A 398 -23.97 -33.62 -13.55
CA THR A 398 -24.17 -34.73 -14.49
C THR A 398 -25.49 -35.49 -14.30
N GLY A 399 -26.25 -35.18 -13.25
CA GLY A 399 -27.53 -35.81 -12.91
C GLY A 399 -28.72 -35.38 -13.78
N ARG A 400 -29.94 -35.74 -13.33
CA ARG A 400 -31.22 -35.45 -14.01
C ARG A 400 -32.14 -34.51 -13.22
N GLY A 401 -31.59 -33.74 -12.30
CA GLY A 401 -32.33 -32.78 -11.47
C GLY A 401 -32.71 -31.50 -12.21
N ASP A 402 -33.17 -30.52 -11.43
CA ASP A 402 -33.53 -29.18 -11.88
C ASP A 402 -32.40 -28.50 -12.68
N GLU A 403 -32.75 -27.85 -13.79
CA GLU A 403 -31.76 -27.26 -14.71
C GLU A 403 -30.96 -26.13 -14.05
N ALA A 404 -31.60 -25.27 -13.24
CA ALA A 404 -30.93 -24.16 -12.58
C ALA A 404 -29.94 -24.65 -11.53
N VAL A 405 -30.30 -25.66 -10.73
CA VAL A 405 -29.42 -26.30 -9.74
C VAL A 405 -28.21 -26.96 -10.43
N ARG A 406 -28.42 -27.62 -11.57
CA ARG A 406 -27.32 -28.22 -12.35
C ARG A 406 -26.37 -27.18 -12.90
N ILE A 407 -26.88 -26.05 -13.42
CA ILE A 407 -26.06 -24.93 -13.90
C ILE A 407 -25.28 -24.31 -12.74
N ALA A 408 -25.92 -24.12 -11.57
CA ALA A 408 -25.25 -23.63 -10.38
C ALA A 408 -24.10 -24.57 -9.94
N ALA A 409 -24.29 -25.88 -10.02
CA ALA A 409 -23.24 -26.86 -9.73
C ALA A 409 -22.06 -26.77 -10.72
N ILE A 410 -22.34 -26.60 -12.02
CA ILE A 410 -21.30 -26.40 -13.05
C ILE A 410 -20.49 -25.12 -12.78
N ASN A 411 -21.16 -24.02 -12.44
CA ASN A 411 -20.49 -22.76 -12.12
C ASN A 411 -19.65 -22.89 -10.84
N ALA A 412 -20.17 -23.55 -9.80
CA ALA A 412 -19.44 -23.80 -8.57
C ALA A 412 -18.17 -24.65 -8.80
N LEU A 413 -18.22 -25.67 -9.66
CA LEU A 413 -17.03 -26.44 -10.05
C LEU A 413 -15.95 -25.56 -10.70
N ALA A 414 -16.36 -24.61 -11.55
CA ALA A 414 -15.43 -23.67 -12.17
C ALA A 414 -14.81 -22.69 -11.17
N GLU A 415 -15.62 -22.14 -10.26
CA GLU A 415 -15.17 -21.22 -9.20
C GLU A 415 -14.21 -21.90 -8.22
N ARG A 416 -14.47 -23.18 -7.90
CA ARG A 416 -13.62 -24.03 -7.05
C ARG A 416 -12.37 -24.55 -7.74
N ARG A 417 -12.26 -24.37 -9.07
CA ARG A 417 -11.17 -24.93 -9.90
C ARG A 417 -11.07 -26.46 -9.81
N ALA A 418 -12.20 -27.15 -9.83
CA ALA A 418 -12.26 -28.61 -9.81
C ALA A 418 -11.83 -29.21 -11.16
N GLU A 419 -10.52 -29.27 -11.44
CA GLU A 419 -9.96 -29.69 -12.73
C GLU A 419 -10.40 -31.11 -13.14
N ASP A 420 -10.56 -32.01 -12.18
CA ASP A 420 -11.04 -33.39 -12.40
C ASP A 420 -12.45 -33.45 -13.05
N ALA A 421 -13.24 -32.38 -12.94
CA ALA A 421 -14.55 -32.29 -13.57
C ALA A 421 -14.48 -32.01 -15.09
N ALA A 422 -13.34 -31.56 -15.63
CA ALA A 422 -13.23 -31.09 -17.01
C ALA A 422 -13.71 -32.12 -18.04
N GLN A 423 -13.33 -33.39 -17.88
CA GLN A 423 -13.75 -34.43 -18.83
C GLN A 423 -15.27 -34.66 -18.84
N ALA A 424 -15.91 -34.64 -17.67
CA ALA A 424 -17.35 -34.79 -17.55
C ALA A 424 -18.10 -33.57 -18.09
N LEU A 425 -17.62 -32.36 -17.81
CA LEU A 425 -18.19 -31.11 -18.35
C LEU A 425 -18.06 -31.04 -19.88
N SER A 426 -16.96 -31.54 -20.45
CA SER A 426 -16.81 -31.68 -21.91
C SER A 426 -17.88 -32.62 -22.49
N ALA A 427 -18.20 -33.72 -21.82
CA ALA A 427 -19.30 -34.58 -22.24
C ALA A 427 -20.66 -33.85 -22.17
N LEU A 428 -20.92 -33.02 -21.16
CA LEU A 428 -22.14 -32.20 -21.06
C LEU A 428 -22.21 -31.14 -22.17
N ALA A 429 -21.09 -30.49 -22.50
CA ALA A 429 -20.98 -29.52 -23.60
C ALA A 429 -21.36 -30.12 -24.97
N ILE A 430 -21.20 -31.44 -25.14
CA ILE A 430 -21.60 -32.17 -26.35
C ILE A 430 -23.09 -32.55 -26.32
N ARG A 431 -23.57 -33.13 -25.22
CA ARG A 431 -24.88 -33.81 -25.12
C ARG A 431 -25.66 -33.36 -23.89
N SER A 432 -26.26 -32.18 -23.96
CA SER A 432 -27.20 -31.66 -22.95
C SER A 432 -28.10 -30.58 -23.56
N ALA A 433 -29.04 -30.06 -22.76
CA ALA A 433 -29.86 -28.91 -23.13
C ALA A 433 -29.00 -27.67 -23.40
N PRO A 434 -29.46 -26.72 -24.24
CA PRO A 434 -28.71 -25.52 -24.64
C PRO A 434 -28.04 -24.77 -23.47
N ALA A 435 -28.78 -24.49 -22.39
CA ALA A 435 -28.27 -23.74 -21.25
C ALA A 435 -27.14 -24.48 -20.50
N ILE A 436 -27.27 -25.80 -20.35
CA ILE A 436 -26.24 -26.63 -19.70
C ILE A 436 -24.99 -26.73 -20.57
N ARG A 437 -25.15 -26.79 -21.90
CA ARG A 437 -24.01 -26.78 -22.82
C ARG A 437 -23.22 -25.48 -22.72
N GLU A 438 -23.92 -24.35 -22.74
CA GLU A 438 -23.31 -23.03 -22.58
C GLU A 438 -22.57 -22.91 -21.24
N ALA A 439 -23.20 -23.29 -20.13
CA ALA A 439 -22.58 -23.30 -18.80
C ALA A 439 -21.34 -24.20 -18.75
N SER A 440 -21.42 -25.40 -19.36
CA SER A 440 -20.29 -26.34 -19.41
C SER A 440 -19.12 -25.79 -20.21
N VAL A 441 -19.36 -25.15 -21.36
CA VAL A 441 -18.30 -24.50 -22.16
C VAL A 441 -17.67 -23.35 -21.37
N LYS A 442 -18.47 -22.50 -20.73
CA LYS A 442 -17.97 -21.42 -19.86
C LYS A 442 -17.11 -21.95 -18.70
N ALA A 443 -17.49 -23.07 -18.08
CA ALA A 443 -16.71 -23.71 -17.02
C ALA A 443 -15.39 -24.30 -17.54
N LEU A 444 -15.41 -24.94 -18.71
CA LEU A 444 -14.22 -25.49 -19.37
C LEU A 444 -13.19 -24.41 -19.71
N ARG A 445 -13.61 -23.17 -19.94
CA ARG A 445 -12.67 -22.04 -20.09
C ARG A 445 -11.70 -21.93 -18.91
N VAL A 446 -12.12 -22.28 -17.71
CA VAL A 446 -11.30 -22.27 -16.49
C VAL A 446 -10.62 -23.62 -16.25
N LEU A 447 -11.37 -24.70 -16.43
CA LEU A 447 -10.98 -26.04 -15.96
C LEU A 447 -10.26 -26.90 -17.00
N ALA A 448 -10.39 -26.62 -18.29
CA ALA A 448 -9.86 -27.49 -19.32
C ALA A 448 -8.32 -27.41 -19.37
N PRO A 449 -7.61 -28.53 -19.17
CA PRO A 449 -6.17 -28.59 -19.39
C PRO A 449 -5.84 -28.47 -20.89
N PRO A 450 -4.62 -28.05 -21.26
CA PRO A 450 -4.19 -27.90 -22.65
C PRO A 450 -4.44 -29.13 -23.53
N ALA A 451 -4.29 -30.33 -22.95
CA ALA A 451 -4.48 -31.60 -23.66
C ALA A 451 -5.90 -31.81 -24.18
N MET A 452 -6.91 -31.09 -23.64
CA MET A 452 -8.29 -31.18 -24.10
C MET A 452 -8.61 -30.29 -25.31
N LEU A 453 -7.69 -29.40 -25.72
CA LEU A 453 -7.93 -28.47 -26.84
C LEU A 453 -8.40 -29.17 -28.14
N PRO A 454 -7.81 -30.31 -28.59
CA PRO A 454 -8.27 -31.01 -29.78
C PRO A 454 -9.70 -31.54 -29.65
N ASP A 455 -10.12 -31.94 -28.45
CA ASP A 455 -11.49 -32.42 -28.20
C ASP A 455 -12.48 -31.25 -28.11
N LEU A 456 -12.10 -30.13 -27.51
CA LEU A 456 -12.92 -28.92 -27.47
C LEU A 456 -13.14 -28.32 -28.87
N LEU A 457 -12.14 -28.39 -29.76
CA LEU A 457 -12.28 -27.94 -31.16
C LEU A 457 -13.39 -28.70 -31.90
N LYS A 458 -13.71 -29.94 -31.51
CA LYS A 458 -14.82 -30.71 -32.10
C LYS A 458 -16.19 -30.08 -31.80
N LEU A 459 -16.30 -29.26 -30.75
CA LEU A 459 -17.52 -28.50 -30.43
C LEU A 459 -17.83 -27.41 -31.47
N ALA A 460 -16.83 -27.02 -32.27
CA ALA A 460 -17.02 -26.07 -33.37
C ALA A 460 -17.79 -26.68 -34.55
N ALA A 461 -18.12 -27.98 -34.54
CA ALA A 461 -18.91 -28.59 -35.60
C ALA A 461 -20.25 -27.84 -35.80
N PRO A 462 -20.70 -27.60 -37.05
CA PRO A 462 -21.89 -26.76 -37.30
C PRO A 462 -23.14 -27.25 -36.57
N ARG A 463 -23.28 -28.59 -36.45
CA ARG A 463 -24.40 -29.21 -35.74
C ARG A 463 -24.25 -28.99 -34.24
N GLY A 464 -25.05 -28.06 -33.72
CA GLY A 464 -25.10 -27.74 -32.30
C GLY A 464 -24.16 -26.61 -31.89
N LEU A 465 -23.53 -25.90 -32.83
CA LEU A 465 -22.70 -24.74 -32.49
C LEU A 465 -23.49 -23.60 -31.86
N GLU A 466 -24.71 -23.35 -32.35
CA GLU A 466 -25.51 -22.15 -32.01
C GLU A 466 -25.58 -21.81 -30.51
N PRO A 467 -25.89 -22.74 -29.58
CA PRO A 467 -25.99 -22.43 -28.15
C PRO A 467 -24.68 -22.06 -27.47
N ILE A 468 -23.53 -22.34 -28.11
CA ILE A 468 -22.20 -22.15 -27.51
C ILE A 468 -21.31 -21.23 -28.35
N ARG A 469 -21.82 -20.72 -29.47
CA ARG A 469 -21.07 -19.96 -30.47
C ARG A 469 -20.35 -18.76 -29.86
N GLU A 470 -21.02 -18.02 -28.99
CA GLU A 470 -20.50 -16.80 -28.36
C GLU A 470 -19.44 -17.07 -27.28
N VAL A 471 -19.41 -18.28 -26.72
CA VAL A 471 -18.58 -18.62 -25.54
C VAL A 471 -17.44 -19.58 -25.86
N LEU A 472 -17.53 -20.26 -27.00
CA LEU A 472 -16.55 -21.23 -27.46
C LEU A 472 -15.20 -20.58 -27.86
N PRO A 473 -15.14 -19.43 -28.59
CA PRO A 473 -13.87 -18.80 -28.94
C PRO A 473 -12.99 -18.51 -27.73
N GLN A 474 -13.56 -17.93 -26.66
CA GLN A 474 -12.82 -17.59 -25.45
C GLN A 474 -12.41 -18.85 -24.68
N THR A 475 -13.21 -19.91 -24.74
CA THR A 475 -12.87 -21.20 -24.14
C THR A 475 -11.70 -21.87 -24.84
N LEU A 476 -11.72 -21.93 -26.18
CA LEU A 476 -10.64 -22.47 -26.99
C LEU A 476 -9.35 -21.65 -26.82
N ALA A 477 -9.45 -20.32 -26.91
CA ALA A 477 -8.31 -19.43 -26.76
C ALA A 477 -7.66 -19.56 -25.37
N GLN A 478 -8.44 -19.54 -24.29
CA GLN A 478 -7.88 -19.71 -22.94
C GLN A 478 -7.27 -21.10 -22.72
N THR A 479 -7.84 -22.15 -23.31
CA THR A 479 -7.23 -23.50 -23.26
C THR A 479 -5.90 -23.54 -24.01
N ALA A 480 -5.82 -22.88 -25.17
CA ALA A 480 -4.59 -22.73 -25.94
C ALA A 480 -3.53 -21.87 -25.20
N LEU A 481 -3.93 -20.78 -24.57
CA LEU A 481 -3.04 -19.88 -23.82
C LEU A 481 -2.37 -20.56 -22.61
N ARG A 482 -2.95 -21.65 -22.10
CA ARG A 482 -2.33 -22.49 -21.05
C ARG A 482 -1.19 -23.38 -21.57
N ILE A 483 -0.99 -23.50 -22.88
CA ILE A 483 0.18 -24.20 -23.42
C ILE A 483 1.43 -23.38 -23.06
N PRO A 484 2.44 -23.98 -22.38
CA PRO A 484 3.61 -23.24 -21.91
C PRO A 484 4.38 -22.54 -23.03
N GLU A 485 4.53 -23.22 -24.17
CA GLU A 485 5.30 -22.76 -25.33
C GLU A 485 4.46 -21.82 -26.20
N PRO A 486 4.77 -20.50 -26.29
CA PRO A 486 3.96 -19.54 -27.04
C PRO A 486 3.89 -19.84 -28.54
N ALA A 487 4.97 -20.36 -29.12
CA ALA A 487 5.13 -20.59 -30.55
C ALA A 487 4.20 -21.66 -31.15
N VAL A 488 3.55 -22.46 -30.30
CA VAL A 488 2.66 -23.58 -30.73
C VAL A 488 1.22 -23.41 -30.25
N ARG A 489 0.88 -22.29 -29.59
CA ARG A 489 -0.45 -22.05 -29.02
C ARG A 489 -1.54 -22.05 -30.09
N ALA A 490 -1.23 -21.53 -31.28
CA ALA A 490 -2.20 -21.40 -32.37
C ALA A 490 -2.28 -22.64 -33.27
N ASP A 491 -1.31 -23.56 -33.23
CA ASP A 491 -1.18 -24.71 -34.14
C ASP A 491 -2.49 -25.49 -34.34
N ALA A 492 -3.11 -25.91 -33.24
CA ALA A 492 -4.33 -26.73 -33.29
C ALA A 492 -5.52 -25.96 -33.90
N VAL A 493 -5.61 -24.66 -33.62
CA VAL A 493 -6.68 -23.80 -34.15
C VAL A 493 -6.45 -23.50 -35.62
N ILE A 494 -5.20 -23.26 -36.05
CA ILE A 494 -4.81 -23.10 -37.45
C ILE A 494 -5.11 -24.36 -38.24
N ALA A 495 -4.75 -25.53 -37.72
CA ALA A 495 -5.05 -26.82 -38.33
C ALA A 495 -6.57 -27.04 -38.46
N ALA A 496 -7.36 -26.65 -37.45
CA ALA A 496 -8.81 -26.70 -37.52
C ALA A 496 -9.37 -25.73 -38.58
N LEU A 497 -8.83 -24.51 -38.68
CA LEU A 497 -9.26 -23.50 -39.64
C LEU A 497 -9.04 -23.97 -41.07
N ASN A 498 -7.86 -24.53 -41.36
CA ASN A 498 -7.50 -25.06 -42.68
C ASN A 498 -8.38 -26.23 -43.13
N ASN A 499 -8.95 -26.98 -42.19
CA ASN A 499 -9.84 -28.11 -42.47
C ASN A 499 -11.33 -27.75 -42.45
N ALA A 500 -11.69 -26.53 -42.04
CA ALA A 500 -13.09 -26.11 -41.92
C ALA A 500 -13.68 -25.70 -43.27
N SER A 501 -14.79 -26.32 -43.68
CA SER A 501 -15.52 -25.95 -44.90
C SER A 501 -16.67 -24.96 -44.64
N ASP A 502 -17.23 -24.97 -43.43
CA ASP A 502 -18.38 -24.14 -43.05
C ASP A 502 -17.96 -22.70 -42.74
N ALA A 503 -18.74 -21.71 -43.19
CA ALA A 503 -18.40 -20.30 -43.01
C ALA A 503 -18.49 -19.85 -41.55
N THR A 504 -19.51 -20.30 -40.79
CA THR A 504 -19.66 -19.97 -39.38
C THR A 504 -18.53 -20.52 -38.54
N VAL A 505 -18.07 -21.75 -38.85
CA VAL A 505 -16.92 -22.37 -38.17
C VAL A 505 -15.63 -21.62 -38.47
N ARG A 506 -15.40 -21.22 -39.73
CA ARG A 506 -14.21 -20.44 -40.10
C ARG A 506 -14.15 -19.09 -39.38
N ILE A 507 -15.27 -18.38 -39.30
CA ILE A 507 -15.38 -17.11 -38.55
C ILE A 507 -15.03 -17.31 -37.08
N LEU A 508 -15.58 -18.36 -36.44
CA LEU A 508 -15.30 -18.69 -35.04
C LEU A 508 -13.82 -18.98 -34.79
N LEU A 509 -13.18 -19.72 -35.70
CA LEU A 509 -11.77 -20.08 -35.58
C LEU A 509 -10.85 -18.88 -35.84
N LEU A 510 -11.19 -18.01 -36.79
CA LEU A 510 -10.51 -16.72 -36.99
C LEU A 510 -10.59 -15.86 -35.72
N GLU A 511 -11.78 -15.74 -35.13
CA GLU A 511 -11.97 -15.05 -33.85
C GLU A 511 -11.10 -15.67 -32.74
N THR A 512 -11.07 -17.00 -32.65
CA THR A 512 -10.25 -17.73 -31.68
C THR A 512 -8.76 -17.40 -31.86
N LEU A 513 -8.25 -17.35 -33.09
CA LEU A 513 -6.86 -16.96 -33.38
C LEU A 513 -6.57 -15.53 -32.92
N SER A 514 -7.48 -14.59 -33.15
CA SER A 514 -7.31 -13.21 -32.66
C SER A 514 -7.25 -13.11 -31.13
N LEU A 515 -7.94 -14.01 -30.42
CA LEU A 515 -7.92 -14.07 -28.94
C LEU A 515 -6.67 -14.77 -28.39
N ILE A 516 -6.06 -15.67 -29.16
CA ILE A 516 -4.76 -16.27 -28.82
C ILE A 516 -3.64 -15.25 -29.02
N GLY A 517 -3.68 -14.51 -30.13
CA GLY A 517 -2.67 -13.51 -30.49
C GLY A 517 -1.31 -14.12 -30.83
N GLY A 518 -0.29 -13.27 -30.91
CA GLY A 518 1.08 -13.64 -31.27
C GLY A 518 1.31 -13.84 -32.77
N ASP A 519 2.58 -13.91 -33.14
CA ASP A 519 3.03 -13.88 -34.54
C ASP A 519 2.42 -15.01 -35.38
N GLN A 520 2.30 -16.21 -34.81
CA GLN A 520 1.75 -17.36 -35.54
C GLN A 520 0.26 -17.17 -35.89
N ALA A 521 -0.53 -16.65 -34.94
CA ALA A 521 -1.95 -16.38 -35.18
C ALA A 521 -2.12 -15.23 -36.18
N PHE A 522 -1.28 -14.18 -36.06
CA PHE A 522 -1.24 -13.09 -37.02
C PHE A 522 -0.93 -13.58 -38.43
N GLU A 523 0.15 -14.35 -38.60
CA GLU A 523 0.55 -14.92 -39.89
C GLU A 523 -0.53 -15.81 -40.51
N ALA A 524 -1.24 -16.60 -39.71
CA ALA A 524 -2.35 -17.43 -40.19
C ALA A 524 -3.55 -16.60 -40.69
N ILE A 525 -3.83 -15.47 -40.05
CA ILE A 525 -4.90 -14.54 -40.48
C ILE A 525 -4.44 -13.75 -41.72
N ARG A 526 -3.19 -13.28 -41.71
CA ARG A 526 -2.56 -12.53 -42.82
C ARG A 526 -2.51 -13.34 -44.11
N SER A 527 -2.13 -14.62 -44.01
CA SER A 527 -2.03 -15.54 -45.16
C SER A 527 -3.35 -16.26 -45.48
N TYR A 528 -4.47 -15.82 -44.88
CA TYR A 528 -5.75 -16.46 -45.10
C TYR A 528 -6.17 -16.38 -46.59
N PRO A 529 -6.59 -17.50 -47.22
CA PRO A 529 -6.85 -17.53 -48.66
C PRO A 529 -7.93 -16.53 -49.10
N GLU A 530 -7.74 -15.92 -50.27
CA GLU A 530 -8.74 -15.05 -50.88
C GLU A 530 -10.10 -15.75 -50.97
N THR A 531 -11.16 -15.02 -50.62
CA THR A 531 -12.52 -15.58 -50.57
C THR A 531 -13.58 -14.61 -51.07
N THR A 532 -14.56 -15.13 -51.80
CA THR A 532 -15.73 -14.38 -52.24
C THR A 532 -16.78 -14.20 -51.14
N ASP A 533 -16.66 -14.93 -50.02
CA ASP A 533 -17.59 -14.83 -48.89
C ASP A 533 -17.37 -13.53 -48.10
N THR A 534 -18.36 -12.64 -48.15
CA THR A 534 -18.28 -11.32 -47.53
C THR A 534 -18.18 -11.40 -46.00
N GLU A 535 -18.85 -12.34 -45.33
CA GLU A 535 -18.78 -12.43 -43.86
C GLU A 535 -17.42 -12.92 -43.38
N ILE A 536 -16.77 -13.79 -44.15
CA ILE A 536 -15.40 -14.23 -43.86
C ILE A 536 -14.41 -13.09 -44.07
N ARG A 537 -14.53 -12.32 -45.17
CA ARG A 537 -13.69 -11.12 -45.35
C ARG A 537 -13.86 -10.12 -44.21
N ARG A 538 -15.10 -9.90 -43.74
CA ARG A 538 -15.37 -9.09 -42.53
C ARG A 538 -14.68 -9.65 -41.29
N ALA A 539 -14.74 -10.96 -41.07
CA ALA A 539 -14.08 -11.59 -39.93
C ALA A 539 -12.55 -11.45 -39.98
N VAL A 540 -11.93 -11.61 -41.16
CA VAL A 540 -10.49 -11.39 -41.34
C VAL A 540 -10.12 -9.96 -40.95
N VAL A 541 -10.86 -8.95 -41.45
CA VAL A 541 -10.65 -7.54 -41.09
C VAL A 541 -10.80 -7.29 -39.59
N ASP A 542 -11.87 -7.81 -38.98
CA ASP A 542 -12.08 -7.70 -37.53
C ASP A 542 -10.93 -8.30 -36.73
N THR A 543 -10.44 -9.45 -37.18
CA THR A 543 -9.37 -10.16 -36.47
C THR A 543 -8.03 -9.45 -36.64
N LEU A 544 -7.71 -8.93 -37.84
CA LEU A 544 -6.50 -8.12 -38.08
C LEU A 544 -6.51 -6.82 -37.25
N SER A 545 -7.66 -6.15 -37.13
CA SER A 545 -7.77 -4.90 -36.36
C SER A 545 -7.55 -5.06 -34.85
N ARG A 546 -7.58 -6.29 -34.33
CA ARG A 546 -7.22 -6.59 -32.93
C ARG A 546 -5.71 -6.67 -32.72
N PHE A 547 -4.91 -6.85 -33.78
CA PHE A 547 -3.45 -6.82 -33.70
C PHE A 547 -2.97 -5.36 -33.76
N GLN A 548 -2.33 -4.91 -32.69
CA GLN A 548 -1.80 -3.54 -32.58
C GLN A 548 -0.34 -3.51 -33.04
N SER A 549 -0.07 -3.94 -34.28
CA SER A 549 1.28 -3.94 -34.86
C SER A 549 1.37 -3.16 -36.17
N PRO A 550 2.57 -2.65 -36.54
CA PRO A 550 2.79 -2.00 -37.83
C PRO A 550 2.43 -2.90 -39.02
N GLU A 551 2.67 -4.19 -38.93
CA GLU A 551 2.34 -5.17 -39.97
C GLU A 551 0.82 -5.27 -40.16
N ALA A 552 0.06 -5.35 -39.05
CA ALA A 552 -1.40 -5.37 -39.10
C ALA A 552 -1.96 -4.09 -39.74
N LEU A 553 -1.35 -2.93 -39.42
CA LEU A 553 -1.70 -1.64 -40.03
C LEU A 553 -1.45 -1.65 -41.55
N GLY A 554 -0.32 -2.21 -41.99
CA GLY A 554 0.01 -2.39 -43.41
C GLY A 554 -0.99 -3.29 -44.15
N GLU A 555 -1.38 -4.41 -43.54
CA GLU A 555 -2.36 -5.34 -44.11
C GLU A 555 -3.75 -4.72 -44.20
N LEU A 556 -4.21 -4.03 -43.15
CA LEU A 556 -5.48 -3.29 -43.16
C LEU A 556 -5.50 -2.19 -44.23
N ARG A 557 -4.39 -1.47 -44.41
CA ARG A 557 -4.22 -0.51 -45.51
C ARG A 557 -4.34 -1.19 -46.87
N GLY A 558 -3.67 -2.34 -47.05
CA GLY A 558 -3.75 -3.12 -48.28
C GLY A 558 -5.18 -3.49 -48.63
N ILE A 559 -5.92 -4.05 -47.67
CA ILE A 559 -7.34 -4.41 -47.82
C ILE A 559 -8.19 -3.18 -48.15
N LEU A 560 -8.03 -2.09 -47.41
CA LEU A 560 -8.76 -0.83 -47.61
C LEU A 560 -8.66 -0.30 -49.04
N LEU A 561 -7.48 -0.40 -49.65
CA LEU A 561 -7.21 0.15 -50.99
C LEU A 561 -7.76 -0.70 -52.14
N ILE A 562 -7.97 -2.01 -51.93
CA ILE A 562 -8.39 -2.94 -52.98
C ILE A 562 -9.84 -3.44 -52.83
N GLU A 563 -10.41 -3.39 -51.62
CA GLU A 563 -11.73 -3.92 -51.32
C GLU A 563 -12.84 -3.11 -52.01
N ARG A 564 -13.78 -3.84 -52.62
CA ARG A 564 -14.87 -3.31 -53.44
C ARG A 564 -16.22 -3.36 -52.73
N ASP A 565 -16.39 -4.28 -51.78
CA ASP A 565 -17.60 -4.31 -50.94
C ASP A 565 -17.56 -3.14 -49.96
N GLU A 566 -18.53 -2.22 -50.06
CA GLU A 566 -18.55 -1.01 -49.23
C GLU A 566 -18.58 -1.32 -47.73
N GLY A 567 -19.25 -2.40 -47.32
CA GLY A 567 -19.36 -2.81 -45.92
C GLY A 567 -18.04 -3.35 -45.36
N VAL A 568 -17.35 -4.22 -46.11
CA VAL A 568 -16.02 -4.70 -45.73
C VAL A 568 -15.00 -3.57 -45.75
N ARG A 569 -15.05 -2.70 -46.77
CA ARG A 569 -14.14 -1.55 -46.88
C ARG A 569 -14.31 -0.59 -45.71
N ALA A 570 -15.53 -0.21 -45.36
CA ALA A 570 -15.79 0.67 -44.23
C ALA A 570 -15.26 0.08 -42.92
N ARG A 571 -15.40 -1.24 -42.74
CA ARG A 571 -14.85 -1.94 -41.58
C ARG A 571 -13.32 -1.99 -41.58
N ALA A 572 -12.70 -2.16 -42.75
CA ALA A 572 -11.24 -2.10 -42.91
C ALA A 572 -10.72 -0.70 -42.59
N TYR A 573 -11.45 0.34 -43.01
CA TYR A 573 -11.15 1.72 -42.66
C TYR A 573 -11.21 1.95 -41.15
N SER A 574 -12.29 1.54 -40.48
CA SER A 574 -12.42 1.68 -39.03
C SER A 574 -11.33 0.92 -38.29
N GLY A 575 -11.02 -0.31 -38.72
CA GLY A 575 -9.91 -1.11 -38.17
C GLY A 575 -8.55 -0.43 -38.37
N TYR A 576 -8.30 0.10 -39.57
CA TYR A 576 -7.06 0.81 -39.92
C TYR A 576 -6.88 2.08 -39.09
N VAL A 577 -7.93 2.90 -38.96
CA VAL A 577 -7.91 4.13 -38.16
C VAL A 577 -7.79 3.83 -36.66
N ALA A 578 -8.44 2.77 -36.16
CA ALA A 578 -8.29 2.33 -34.78
C ALA A 578 -6.87 1.83 -34.48
N ALA A 579 -6.26 1.05 -35.39
CA ALA A 579 -4.88 0.60 -35.26
C ALA A 579 -3.88 1.77 -35.29
N LEU A 580 -4.13 2.78 -36.13
CA LEU A 580 -3.29 3.97 -36.24
C LEU A 580 -3.17 4.73 -34.90
N ARG A 581 -4.24 4.78 -34.09
CA ARG A 581 -4.23 5.41 -32.74
C ARG A 581 -3.18 4.78 -31.81
N ASN A 582 -2.82 3.52 -32.04
CA ASN A 582 -1.89 2.76 -31.21
C ASN A 582 -0.50 2.59 -31.84
N ALA A 583 -0.20 3.32 -32.91
CA ALA A 583 1.08 3.29 -33.62
C ALA A 583 2.25 3.94 -32.83
N ALA A 584 2.28 3.81 -31.49
CA ALA A 584 3.24 4.46 -30.60
C ALA A 584 4.69 4.00 -30.79
N GLN A 585 4.90 2.83 -31.40
CA GLN A 585 6.21 2.22 -31.63
C GLN A 585 6.78 2.49 -33.03
N MET A 586 6.01 3.08 -33.94
CA MET A 586 6.45 3.39 -35.31
C MET A 586 7.30 4.66 -35.37
N ALA A 587 8.08 4.86 -36.43
CA ALA A 587 8.73 6.15 -36.65
C ALA A 587 7.69 7.23 -37.03
N LEU A 588 7.92 8.51 -36.70
CA LEU A 588 6.93 9.57 -36.96
C LEU A 588 6.59 9.68 -38.45
N TYR A 589 7.60 9.64 -39.34
CA TYR A 589 7.38 9.74 -40.79
C TYR A 589 6.43 8.64 -41.33
N GLU A 590 6.47 7.44 -40.75
CA GLU A 590 5.55 6.35 -41.11
C GLU A 590 4.14 6.66 -40.66
N VAL A 591 3.99 7.13 -39.41
CA VAL A 591 2.70 7.56 -38.86
C VAL A 591 2.09 8.69 -39.69
N THR A 592 2.89 9.69 -40.09
CA THR A 592 2.46 10.79 -40.97
C THR A 592 1.94 10.25 -42.31
N SER A 593 2.68 9.34 -42.96
CA SER A 593 2.23 8.73 -44.21
C SER A 593 0.91 7.96 -44.06
N HIS A 594 0.71 7.29 -42.92
CA HIS A 594 -0.54 6.60 -42.61
C HIS A 594 -1.70 7.57 -42.35
N ILE A 595 -1.45 8.71 -41.69
CA ILE A 595 -2.42 9.78 -41.45
C ILE A 595 -2.90 10.38 -42.79
N GLU A 596 -1.97 10.71 -43.68
CA GLU A 596 -2.28 11.22 -45.03
C GLU A 596 -3.13 10.22 -45.81
N THR A 597 -2.75 8.93 -45.77
CA THR A 597 -3.51 7.86 -46.41
C THR A 597 -4.92 7.74 -45.82
N ALA A 598 -5.07 7.78 -44.48
CA ALA A 598 -6.36 7.71 -43.81
C ALA A 598 -7.26 8.90 -44.19
N CYS A 599 -6.69 10.10 -44.25
CA CYS A 599 -7.40 11.30 -44.69
C CYS A 599 -7.89 11.18 -46.14
N ALA A 600 -7.02 10.73 -47.05
CA ALA A 600 -7.35 10.57 -48.46
C ALA A 600 -8.44 9.50 -48.70
N GLU A 601 -8.45 8.44 -47.89
CA GLU A 601 -9.42 7.35 -47.98
C GLU A 601 -10.71 7.58 -47.17
N ALA A 602 -10.87 8.71 -46.49
CA ALA A 602 -12.10 9.08 -45.79
C ALA A 602 -13.21 9.49 -46.78
N LYS A 603 -13.92 8.53 -47.38
CA LYS A 603 -14.81 8.76 -48.53
C LYS A 603 -16.18 9.32 -48.16
N ASN A 604 -16.66 9.05 -46.95
CA ASN A 604 -17.98 9.48 -46.49
C ASN A 604 -17.89 10.25 -45.15
N THR A 605 -18.99 10.89 -44.77
CA THR A 605 -19.06 11.71 -43.54
C THR A 605 -18.75 10.90 -42.27
N ALA A 606 -19.15 9.63 -42.19
CA ALA A 606 -18.87 8.80 -41.03
C ALA A 606 -17.37 8.49 -40.90
N GLU A 607 -16.71 8.14 -42.01
CA GLU A 607 -15.27 7.88 -42.09
C GLU A 607 -14.45 9.15 -41.77
N LYS A 608 -14.88 10.32 -42.26
CA LYS A 608 -14.25 11.61 -41.93
C LYS A 608 -14.34 11.93 -40.44
N ARG A 609 -15.50 11.70 -39.81
CA ARG A 609 -15.68 11.87 -38.36
C ARG A 609 -14.82 10.91 -37.55
N GLU A 610 -14.76 9.65 -37.97
CA GLU A 610 -13.94 8.64 -37.32
C GLU A 610 -12.45 8.99 -37.37
N PHE A 611 -11.97 9.47 -38.53
CA PHE A 611 -10.61 9.95 -38.71
C PHE A 611 -10.29 11.18 -37.86
N LEU A 612 -11.14 12.22 -37.90
CA LEU A 612 -10.98 13.42 -37.06
C LEU A 612 -10.92 13.06 -35.57
N ALA A 613 -11.73 12.10 -35.12
CA ALA A 613 -11.68 11.60 -33.74
C ALA A 613 -10.41 10.79 -33.42
N ALA A 614 -9.77 10.19 -34.42
CA ALA A 614 -8.56 9.38 -34.23
C ALA A 614 -7.29 10.23 -34.17
N ILE A 615 -7.15 11.21 -35.05
CA ILE A 615 -5.93 12.02 -35.17
C ILE A 615 -5.67 12.92 -33.95
N THR A 616 -6.68 13.21 -33.13
CA THR A 616 -6.50 13.93 -31.85
C THR A 616 -5.59 13.18 -30.87
N GLN A 617 -5.45 11.86 -31.05
CA GLN A 617 -4.52 11.03 -30.30
C GLN A 617 -3.13 10.92 -30.95
N LEU A 618 -2.86 11.65 -32.03
CA LEU A 618 -1.58 11.65 -32.76
C LEU A 618 -1.15 13.09 -33.10
N PRO A 619 -1.01 13.98 -32.10
CA PRO A 619 -0.72 15.38 -32.36
C PRO A 619 0.62 15.55 -33.04
N SER A 620 0.54 16.21 -34.19
CA SER A 620 1.62 16.60 -35.09
C SER A 620 1.18 17.82 -35.88
N LEU A 621 2.12 18.56 -36.47
CA LEU A 621 1.78 19.70 -37.32
C LEU A 621 0.86 19.27 -38.47
N ALA A 622 1.12 18.13 -39.11
CA ALA A 622 0.29 17.56 -40.17
C ALA A 622 -1.18 17.34 -39.73
N THR A 623 -1.42 16.77 -38.55
CA THR A 623 -2.81 16.58 -38.04
C THR A 623 -3.53 17.89 -37.74
N LEU A 624 -2.79 18.92 -37.30
CA LEU A 624 -3.33 20.25 -37.04
C LEU A 624 -3.76 20.91 -38.35
N GLU A 625 -2.91 20.87 -39.37
CA GLU A 625 -3.18 21.40 -40.71
C GLU A 625 -4.35 20.68 -41.38
N ILE A 626 -4.36 19.34 -41.37
CA ILE A 626 -5.48 18.56 -41.91
C ILE A 626 -6.80 18.92 -41.20
N SER A 627 -6.80 19.01 -39.87
CA SER A 627 -8.00 19.42 -39.12
C SER A 627 -8.45 20.83 -39.49
N ARG A 628 -7.49 21.74 -39.71
CA ARG A 628 -7.73 23.12 -40.13
C ARG A 628 -8.40 23.17 -41.50
N GLU A 629 -7.89 22.43 -42.47
CA GLU A 629 -8.46 22.34 -43.82
C GLU A 629 -9.87 21.76 -43.79
N MET A 630 -10.10 20.69 -43.02
CA MET A 630 -11.40 20.02 -42.90
C MET A 630 -12.47 20.89 -42.23
N THR A 631 -12.12 22.01 -41.58
CA THR A 631 -13.12 22.98 -41.09
C THR A 631 -13.96 23.62 -42.20
N SER A 632 -13.47 23.58 -43.45
CA SER A 632 -14.20 24.08 -44.62
C SER A 632 -15.24 23.09 -45.18
N ASP A 633 -15.27 21.85 -44.68
CA ASP A 633 -16.26 20.83 -45.07
C ASP A 633 -17.48 20.91 -44.13
N ASP A 634 -18.58 21.48 -44.62
CA ASP A 634 -19.83 21.67 -43.86
C ASP A 634 -20.38 20.39 -43.22
N THR A 635 -20.04 19.19 -43.74
CA THR A 635 -20.54 17.91 -43.21
C THR A 635 -19.84 17.47 -41.92
N VAL A 636 -18.62 17.98 -41.68
CA VAL A 636 -17.77 17.61 -40.54
C VAL A 636 -17.12 18.83 -39.85
N ALA A 637 -17.55 20.05 -40.17
CA ALA A 637 -16.95 21.28 -39.66
C ALA A 637 -16.92 21.34 -38.12
N ALA A 638 -17.96 20.85 -37.44
CA ALA A 638 -18.02 20.84 -35.98
C ALA A 638 -16.98 19.87 -35.37
N GLU A 639 -16.87 18.66 -35.92
CA GLU A 639 -15.86 17.68 -35.52
C GLU A 639 -14.45 18.14 -35.85
N ALA A 640 -14.25 18.79 -37.00
CA ALA A 640 -12.97 19.35 -37.41
C ALA A 640 -12.54 20.49 -36.48
N LEU A 641 -13.43 21.40 -36.10
CA LEU A 641 -13.15 22.46 -35.12
C LEU A 641 -12.82 21.89 -33.74
N ARG A 642 -13.49 20.80 -33.32
CA ARG A 642 -13.18 20.13 -32.05
C ARG A 642 -11.80 19.47 -32.10
N ALA A 643 -11.47 18.77 -33.18
CA ALA A 643 -10.15 18.19 -33.38
C ALA A 643 -9.07 19.29 -33.41
N LEU A 644 -9.32 20.37 -34.14
CA LEU A 644 -8.44 21.53 -34.24
C LEU A 644 -8.17 22.16 -32.87
N LEU A 645 -9.19 22.35 -32.03
CA LEU A 645 -9.06 22.85 -30.67
C LEU A 645 -8.19 21.92 -29.81
N GLN A 646 -8.49 20.62 -29.77
CA GLN A 646 -7.76 19.64 -28.97
C GLN A 646 -6.29 19.53 -29.40
N LEU A 647 -6.03 19.49 -30.70
CA LEU A 647 -4.68 19.46 -31.26
C LEU A 647 -3.93 20.76 -30.98
N SER A 648 -4.59 21.92 -31.07
CA SER A 648 -3.97 23.21 -30.72
C SER A 648 -3.56 23.26 -29.25
N VAL A 649 -4.41 22.76 -28.35
CA VAL A 649 -4.08 22.65 -26.92
C VAL A 649 -2.90 21.70 -26.69
N ALA A 650 -2.90 20.54 -27.36
CA ALA A 650 -1.83 19.56 -27.21
C ALA A 650 -0.49 20.07 -27.77
N LEU A 651 -0.52 20.82 -28.87
CA LEU A 651 0.67 21.32 -29.57
C LEU A 651 1.12 22.70 -29.11
N ALA A 652 0.42 23.33 -28.17
CA ALA A 652 0.64 24.72 -27.75
C ALA A 652 2.06 24.99 -27.22
N GLY A 653 2.72 23.98 -26.66
CA GLY A 653 4.13 24.06 -26.25
C GLY A 653 5.12 23.96 -27.40
N ALA A 654 4.87 23.06 -28.36
CA ALA A 654 5.79 22.74 -29.45
C ALA A 654 5.67 23.67 -30.67
N TYR A 655 4.45 24.11 -30.98
CA TYR A 655 4.10 24.95 -32.13
C TYR A 655 3.17 26.08 -31.65
N PRO A 656 3.68 27.01 -30.83
CA PRO A 656 2.85 28.02 -30.17
C PRO A 656 2.17 28.99 -31.15
N ASP A 657 2.82 29.33 -32.26
CA ASP A 657 2.28 30.24 -33.26
C ASP A 657 1.15 29.59 -34.07
N GLU A 658 1.37 28.36 -34.53
CA GLU A 658 0.41 27.57 -35.30
C GLU A 658 -0.80 27.18 -34.43
N ALA A 659 -0.56 26.83 -33.16
CA ALA A 659 -1.61 26.59 -32.18
C ALA A 659 -2.44 27.86 -31.93
N ARG A 660 -1.80 29.02 -31.74
CA ARG A 660 -2.49 30.29 -31.54
C ARG A 660 -3.37 30.65 -32.73
N GLU A 661 -2.84 30.56 -33.95
CA GLU A 661 -3.60 30.83 -35.18
C GLU A 661 -4.83 29.90 -35.29
N SER A 662 -4.65 28.60 -35.00
CA SER A 662 -5.75 27.62 -35.00
C SER A 662 -6.80 27.91 -33.91
N LEU A 663 -6.40 28.34 -32.71
CA LEU A 663 -7.31 28.73 -31.64
C LEU A 663 -8.10 30.00 -32.01
N GLU A 664 -7.44 31.00 -32.60
CA GLU A 664 -8.10 32.21 -33.11
C GLU A 664 -9.12 31.85 -34.21
N GLN A 665 -8.81 30.89 -35.08
CA GLN A 665 -9.75 30.37 -36.07
C GLN A 665 -10.95 29.68 -35.41
N VAL A 666 -10.75 28.86 -34.38
CA VAL A 666 -11.86 28.25 -33.61
C VAL A 666 -12.77 29.32 -33.02
N ILE A 667 -12.20 30.39 -32.46
CA ILE A 667 -12.95 31.50 -31.87
C ILE A 667 -13.77 32.26 -32.93
N ALA A 668 -13.22 32.43 -34.14
CA ALA A 668 -13.90 33.12 -35.24
C ALA A 668 -14.94 32.26 -35.96
N ALA A 669 -14.97 30.93 -35.72
CA ALA A 669 -15.80 30.01 -36.48
C ALA A 669 -17.28 30.04 -36.04
N LYS A 670 -18.19 30.20 -37.00
CA LYS A 670 -19.65 30.20 -36.74
C LYS A 670 -20.18 28.88 -36.16
N ALA A 671 -19.52 27.76 -36.46
CA ALA A 671 -19.90 26.44 -35.99
C ALA A 671 -19.33 26.09 -34.60
N ALA A 672 -18.56 27.00 -33.98
CA ALA A 672 -18.04 26.81 -32.63
C ALA A 672 -19.16 26.93 -31.58
N THR A 673 -19.12 26.05 -30.58
CA THR A 673 -20.03 26.12 -29.42
C THR A 673 -19.46 27.01 -28.32
N ASP A 674 -20.30 27.53 -27.42
CA ASP A 674 -19.85 28.35 -26.29
C ASP A 674 -18.77 27.66 -25.43
N ALA A 675 -18.87 26.34 -25.26
CA ALA A 675 -17.86 25.55 -24.56
C ALA A 675 -16.51 25.56 -25.28
N MET A 676 -16.51 25.42 -26.61
CA MET A 676 -15.28 25.48 -27.43
C MET A 676 -14.66 26.88 -27.38
N LEU A 677 -15.47 27.95 -27.38
CA LEU A 677 -14.98 29.32 -27.27
C LEU A 677 -14.29 29.55 -25.92
N GLN A 678 -14.89 29.06 -24.83
CA GLN A 678 -14.30 29.16 -23.49
C GLN A 678 -12.99 28.37 -23.39
N GLU A 679 -12.97 27.12 -23.86
CA GLU A 679 -11.79 26.26 -23.86
C GLU A 679 -10.67 26.85 -24.73
N ALA A 680 -10.99 27.39 -25.91
CA ALA A 680 -10.02 28.06 -26.77
C ALA A 680 -9.41 29.31 -26.10
N GLN A 681 -10.22 30.10 -25.40
CA GLN A 681 -9.73 31.27 -24.67
C GLN A 681 -8.86 30.88 -23.47
N GLN A 682 -9.20 29.79 -22.77
CA GLN A 682 -8.37 29.24 -21.69
C GLN A 682 -7.03 28.73 -22.22
N ALA A 683 -7.03 28.05 -23.37
CA ALA A 683 -5.83 27.59 -24.04
C ALA A 683 -4.90 28.75 -24.44
N LEU A 684 -5.46 29.83 -24.99
CA LEU A 684 -4.69 31.05 -25.31
C LEU A 684 -4.08 31.70 -24.07
N ASN A 685 -4.80 31.70 -22.93
CA ASN A 685 -4.26 32.24 -21.68
C ASN A 685 -3.16 31.32 -21.10
N PHE A 686 -3.34 30.00 -21.23
CA PHE A 686 -2.40 29.00 -20.73
C PHE A 686 -1.00 29.14 -21.36
N THR A 687 -0.91 29.39 -22.67
CA THR A 687 0.39 29.53 -23.34
C THR A 687 1.23 30.71 -22.83
N THR A 688 0.61 31.70 -22.19
CA THR A 688 1.33 32.84 -21.58
C THR A 688 1.96 32.53 -20.22
N ARG A 689 1.62 31.38 -19.60
CA ARG A 689 2.02 31.00 -18.23
C ARG A 689 3.31 30.17 -18.17
N PHE A 690 4.01 29.95 -19.28
CA PHE A 690 5.20 29.08 -19.32
C PHE A 690 6.45 29.67 -18.65
N ASP A 691 6.45 30.96 -18.29
CA ASP A 691 7.49 31.60 -17.47
C ASP A 691 8.94 31.33 -17.95
N GLY A 692 9.16 31.43 -19.27
CA GLY A 692 10.47 31.23 -19.90
C GLY A 692 10.98 29.77 -19.92
N HIS A 693 10.19 28.80 -19.46
CA HIS A 693 10.53 27.39 -19.56
C HIS A 693 10.40 26.87 -20.99
N ILE A 694 11.22 25.88 -21.32
CA ILE A 694 11.19 25.24 -22.61
C ILE A 694 9.98 24.32 -22.65
N MET A 695 9.05 24.57 -23.58
CA MET A 695 7.86 23.74 -23.78
C MET A 695 7.88 22.96 -25.10
N ALA A 696 8.82 23.30 -25.99
CA ALA A 696 8.94 22.68 -27.31
C ALA A 696 9.78 21.40 -27.23
N TRP A 697 9.14 20.27 -26.95
CA TRP A 697 9.80 18.98 -26.74
C TRP A 697 9.29 17.91 -27.69
N ALA A 698 10.21 17.11 -28.22
CA ALA A 698 9.92 15.76 -28.67
C ALA A 698 10.15 14.79 -27.50
N VAL A 699 9.36 13.73 -27.42
CA VAL A 699 9.46 12.64 -26.43
C VAL A 699 9.58 11.28 -27.12
N ALA A 700 10.45 10.41 -26.60
CA ALA A 700 10.59 9.02 -27.02
C ALA A 700 10.56 8.09 -25.81
N GLY A 701 10.05 6.87 -25.99
CA GLY A 701 9.82 5.89 -24.92
C GLY A 701 8.34 5.51 -24.75
N PRO A 702 7.97 4.83 -23.65
CA PRO A 702 8.87 4.44 -22.57
C PRO A 702 9.75 3.26 -22.99
N TYR A 703 11.01 3.28 -22.56
CA TYR A 703 11.92 2.14 -22.70
C TYR A 703 12.07 1.44 -21.35
N TYR A 704 12.04 0.11 -21.36
CA TYR A 704 12.16 -0.72 -20.16
C TYR A 704 12.71 -2.10 -20.50
N GLU A 705 13.28 -2.75 -19.49
CA GLU A 705 13.63 -4.18 -19.51
C GLU A 705 12.74 -4.88 -18.49
N ALA A 706 12.06 -5.97 -18.87
CA ALA A 706 11.17 -6.67 -17.95
C ALA A 706 11.92 -7.09 -16.67
N ASN A 707 11.31 -6.85 -15.50
CA ASN A 707 11.89 -7.11 -14.18
C ASN A 707 13.19 -6.35 -13.86
N THR A 708 13.38 -5.16 -14.44
CA THR A 708 14.55 -4.30 -14.18
C THR A 708 14.11 -2.95 -13.64
N SER A 709 14.67 -2.51 -12.52
CA SER A 709 14.31 -1.22 -11.91
C SER A 709 14.88 -0.02 -12.67
N ALA A 710 14.23 1.14 -12.57
CA ALA A 710 14.73 2.39 -13.17
C ALA A 710 16.18 2.72 -12.77
N GLU A 711 16.52 2.44 -11.51
CA GLU A 711 17.85 2.59 -10.92
C GLU A 711 18.92 1.79 -11.69
N ALA A 712 18.57 0.58 -12.14
CA ALA A 712 19.43 -0.27 -12.96
C ALA A 712 19.41 0.14 -14.44
N LEU A 713 18.26 0.59 -14.96
CA LEU A 713 18.14 1.14 -16.32
C LEU A 713 19.02 2.37 -16.53
N PHE A 714 19.37 3.11 -15.47
CA PHE A 714 20.26 4.28 -15.54
C PHE A 714 21.60 4.01 -16.24
N SER A 715 22.11 2.78 -16.12
CA SER A 715 23.38 2.36 -16.72
C SER A 715 23.23 1.72 -18.11
N ARG A 716 22.01 1.65 -18.65
CA ARG A 716 21.70 1.10 -19.98
C ARG A 716 21.71 2.18 -21.05
N GLU A 717 22.02 1.77 -22.28
CA GLU A 717 21.90 2.59 -23.48
C GLU A 717 20.62 2.23 -24.23
N PHE A 718 19.87 3.25 -24.65
CA PHE A 718 18.61 3.10 -25.38
C PHE A 718 18.67 3.71 -26.78
N PRO A 719 17.72 3.39 -27.68
CA PRO A 719 17.73 3.88 -29.05
C PRO A 719 17.97 5.39 -29.22
N PRO A 720 17.39 6.30 -28.41
CA PRO A 720 17.67 7.74 -28.49
C PRO A 720 19.14 8.13 -28.33
N GLU A 721 19.95 7.31 -27.64
CA GLU A 721 21.38 7.57 -27.39
C GLU A 721 22.28 7.04 -28.52
N VAL A 722 21.88 5.94 -29.17
CA VAL A 722 22.73 5.21 -30.13
C VAL A 722 22.29 5.39 -31.59
N ASN A 723 20.99 5.52 -31.84
CA ASN A 723 20.40 5.71 -33.16
C ASN A 723 19.14 6.59 -33.04
N ALA A 724 19.38 7.86 -32.72
CA ALA A 724 18.33 8.83 -32.42
C ALA A 724 17.29 8.95 -33.54
N ASP A 725 17.69 8.81 -34.81
CA ASP A 725 16.78 8.99 -35.96
C ASP A 725 15.72 7.87 -36.08
N ASN A 726 15.99 6.68 -35.54
CA ASN A 726 15.07 5.54 -35.55
C ASN A 726 14.28 5.39 -34.24
N ALA A 727 14.48 6.28 -33.26
CA ALA A 727 13.69 6.22 -32.03
C ALA A 727 12.24 6.68 -32.27
N ASN A 728 11.33 6.22 -31.42
CA ASN A 728 9.89 6.47 -31.53
C ASN A 728 9.47 7.90 -31.10
N TRP A 729 10.16 8.92 -31.60
CA TRP A 729 9.91 10.31 -31.25
C TRP A 729 8.49 10.74 -31.59
N ARG A 730 7.87 11.52 -30.69
CA ARG A 730 6.58 12.17 -30.84
C ARG A 730 6.63 13.57 -30.26
N ILE A 731 5.70 14.43 -30.61
CA ILE A 731 5.55 15.71 -29.93
C ILE A 731 5.05 15.49 -28.50
N LEU A 732 5.73 16.08 -27.52
CA LEU A 732 5.27 16.09 -26.15
C LEU A 732 4.09 17.05 -26.02
N ARG A 733 2.96 16.53 -25.55
CA ARG A 733 1.70 17.28 -25.45
C ARG A 733 1.69 18.17 -24.21
N THR A 734 1.03 19.32 -24.31
CA THR A 734 0.75 20.19 -23.16
C THR A 734 -0.62 19.96 -22.55
N PHE A 735 -0.75 20.24 -21.25
CA PHE A 735 -1.97 20.07 -20.49
C PHE A 735 -2.32 21.38 -19.75
N PRO A 736 -3.47 22.03 -20.05
CA PRO A 736 -3.83 23.31 -19.43
C PRO A 736 -4.00 23.30 -17.91
N ASP A 737 -4.23 22.12 -17.33
CA ASP A 737 -4.38 21.87 -15.90
C ASP A 737 -3.09 21.41 -15.22
N ALA A 738 -1.95 21.38 -15.93
CA ALA A 738 -0.65 21.08 -15.34
C ALA A 738 -0.27 22.12 -14.28
N GLU A 739 0.26 21.66 -13.15
CA GLU A 739 0.73 22.51 -12.07
C GLU A 739 2.15 22.08 -11.62
N PRO A 740 3.17 22.93 -11.85
CA PRO A 740 3.10 24.23 -12.54
C PRO A 740 2.76 24.10 -14.04
N ALA A 741 2.26 25.18 -14.66
CA ALA A 741 1.80 25.19 -16.07
C ALA A 741 2.85 24.77 -17.11
N TYR A 742 4.13 24.79 -16.73
CA TYR A 742 5.28 24.39 -17.55
C TYR A 742 5.83 22.98 -17.19
N ALA A 743 5.10 22.21 -16.39
CA ALA A 743 5.47 20.83 -16.10
C ALA A 743 5.32 19.95 -17.36
N LEU A 744 6.37 19.19 -17.65
CA LEU A 744 6.39 18.16 -18.68
C LEU A 744 5.84 16.87 -18.06
N GLU A 745 4.55 16.62 -18.24
CA GLU A 745 3.78 15.53 -17.60
C GLU A 745 3.98 14.18 -18.33
N LEU A 746 5.10 13.50 -18.07
CA LEU A 746 5.47 12.23 -18.73
C LEU A 746 4.55 11.07 -18.33
N ASP A 747 4.08 11.05 -17.07
CA ASP A 747 3.11 10.08 -16.57
C ASP A 747 1.79 10.10 -17.37
N ARG A 748 1.32 11.30 -17.74
CA ARG A 748 0.09 11.49 -18.52
C ARG A 748 0.25 11.14 -20.01
N VAL A 749 1.47 11.18 -20.54
CA VAL A 749 1.74 10.94 -21.98
C VAL A 749 2.13 9.48 -22.27
N ILE A 750 2.98 8.88 -21.43
CA ILE A 750 3.55 7.54 -21.65
C ILE A 750 3.38 6.61 -20.44
N GLY A 751 3.46 7.13 -19.22
CA GLY A 751 3.08 6.44 -17.98
C GLY A 751 3.85 5.17 -17.59
N GLY A 752 3.54 4.70 -16.38
CA GLY A 752 4.01 3.45 -15.76
C GLY A 752 5.35 3.54 -15.03
N ASP A 753 5.72 2.46 -14.35
CA ASP A 753 6.88 2.41 -13.45
C ASP A 753 8.07 1.66 -14.05
N ASP A 754 9.27 1.87 -13.48
CA ASP A 754 10.53 1.19 -13.82
C ASP A 754 10.89 1.27 -15.31
N ARG A 755 10.99 2.51 -15.79
CA ARG A 755 11.20 2.82 -17.22
C ARG A 755 11.88 4.18 -17.40
N VAL A 756 12.26 4.49 -18.63
CA VAL A 756 12.87 5.78 -18.99
C VAL A 756 12.19 6.39 -20.20
N ALA A 757 12.13 7.72 -20.21
CA ALA A 757 11.70 8.54 -21.33
C ALA A 757 12.78 9.53 -21.71
N PHE A 758 12.86 9.82 -22.99
CA PHE A 758 13.80 10.77 -23.55
C PHE A 758 13.04 11.98 -24.07
N LEU A 759 13.51 13.15 -23.70
CA LEU A 759 13.04 14.45 -24.16
C LEU A 759 14.13 15.07 -25.01
N ARG A 760 13.78 15.62 -26.18
CA ARG A 760 14.74 16.30 -27.05
C ARG A 760 14.18 17.57 -27.65
N THR A 761 15.01 18.60 -27.72
CA THR A 761 14.68 19.91 -28.29
C THR A 761 15.89 20.52 -28.98
N LYS A 762 15.63 21.34 -30.00
CA LYS A 762 16.62 22.19 -30.65
C LYS A 762 16.47 23.62 -30.15
N ILE A 763 17.58 24.22 -29.77
CA ILE A 763 17.65 25.56 -29.19
C ILE A 763 18.49 26.43 -30.13
N THR A 764 17.84 27.37 -30.79
CA THR A 764 18.53 28.35 -31.65
C THR A 764 18.90 29.58 -30.83
N ALA A 765 20.20 29.88 -30.77
CA ALA A 765 20.75 31.05 -30.09
C ALA A 765 21.32 32.06 -31.08
N ALA A 766 21.09 33.35 -30.86
CA ALA A 766 21.58 34.42 -31.73
C ALA A 766 23.09 34.68 -31.59
N GLU A 767 23.62 34.50 -30.38
CA GLU A 767 25.03 34.76 -30.03
C GLU A 767 25.59 33.58 -29.22
N GLU A 768 26.92 33.42 -29.25
CA GLU A 768 27.62 32.48 -28.38
C GLU A 768 27.72 33.05 -26.95
N GLY A 769 27.68 32.18 -25.94
CA GLY A 769 27.77 32.63 -24.55
C GLY A 769 27.55 31.54 -23.51
N ASP A 770 27.81 31.89 -22.25
CA ASP A 770 27.56 31.00 -21.12
C ASP A 770 26.08 31.05 -20.72
N ALA A 771 25.50 29.89 -20.45
CA ALA A 771 24.14 29.75 -19.93
C ALA A 771 24.09 28.75 -18.78
N VAL A 772 23.05 28.84 -17.97
CA VAL A 772 22.72 27.87 -16.94
C VAL A 772 21.41 27.19 -17.34
N LEU A 773 21.47 25.87 -17.48
CA LEU A 773 20.30 25.02 -17.65
C LEU A 773 19.77 24.67 -16.24
N GLU A 774 18.61 25.21 -15.91
CA GLU A 774 17.88 24.91 -14.69
C GLU A 774 16.90 23.77 -14.96
N LEU A 775 17.01 22.68 -14.20
CA LEU A 775 16.22 21.47 -14.37
C LEU A 775 15.51 21.11 -13.07
N GLY A 776 14.34 20.51 -13.21
CA GLY A 776 13.64 19.82 -12.14
C GLY A 776 13.10 18.50 -12.68
N THR A 777 13.27 17.41 -11.94
CA THR A 777 12.69 16.10 -12.30
C THR A 777 12.16 15.41 -11.06
N ASN A 778 11.09 14.62 -11.20
CA ASN A 778 10.62 13.78 -10.10
C ASN A 778 11.67 12.73 -9.71
N ASP A 779 12.36 12.13 -10.66
CA ASP A 779 13.29 11.03 -10.38
C ASP A 779 14.63 11.29 -11.08
N GLY A 780 15.48 10.27 -11.17
CA GLY A 780 16.80 10.38 -11.78
C GLY A 780 16.75 10.88 -13.23
N CYS A 781 17.80 11.57 -13.66
CA CYS A 781 17.92 12.07 -15.03
C CYS A 781 19.34 11.97 -15.57
N ARG A 782 19.46 11.95 -16.90
CA ARG A 782 20.71 12.15 -17.64
C ARG A 782 20.50 13.27 -18.65
N VAL A 783 21.49 14.13 -18.84
CA VAL A 783 21.37 15.32 -19.70
C VAL A 783 22.52 15.37 -20.66
N TRP A 784 22.20 15.51 -21.94
CA TRP A 784 23.16 15.73 -23.01
C TRP A 784 22.97 17.12 -23.61
N TRP A 785 24.07 17.83 -23.74
CA TRP A 785 24.16 19.11 -24.44
C TRP A 785 25.09 18.95 -25.64
N ASN A 786 24.61 19.25 -26.85
CA ASN A 786 25.35 19.07 -28.10
C ASN A 786 26.01 17.67 -28.17
N ASN A 787 25.22 16.64 -27.90
CA ASN A 787 25.60 15.21 -27.85
C ASN A 787 26.65 14.83 -26.79
N THR A 788 26.98 15.72 -25.86
CA THR A 788 27.90 15.44 -24.74
C THR A 788 27.10 15.28 -23.46
N LEU A 789 27.30 14.19 -22.71
CA LEU A 789 26.69 14.00 -21.39
C LEU A 789 27.27 15.02 -20.39
N VAL A 790 26.44 15.93 -19.90
CA VAL A 790 26.85 17.05 -19.03
C VAL A 790 26.34 16.92 -17.59
N HIS A 791 25.30 16.12 -17.35
CA HIS A 791 24.72 15.93 -16.02
C HIS A 791 24.07 14.55 -15.88
N GLY A 792 24.06 14.02 -14.66
CA GLY A 792 23.48 12.72 -14.35
C GLY A 792 23.22 12.56 -12.86
N VAL A 793 21.98 12.22 -12.50
CA VAL A 793 21.55 11.98 -11.12
C VAL A 793 20.73 10.69 -11.11
N ASN A 794 21.12 9.70 -10.30
CA ASN A 794 20.40 8.44 -10.15
C ASN A 794 19.81 8.34 -8.73
N THR A 795 18.72 9.06 -8.48
CA THR A 795 18.00 9.04 -7.20
C THR A 795 16.51 9.26 -7.44
N GLY A 796 15.65 8.63 -6.64
CA GLY A 796 14.25 9.02 -6.56
C GLY A 796 14.10 10.33 -5.78
N ARG A 797 13.29 11.27 -6.27
CA ARG A 797 13.09 12.59 -5.62
C ARG A 797 11.67 13.13 -5.87
N ALA A 798 11.44 14.41 -5.68
CA ALA A 798 10.20 15.07 -6.06
C ALA A 798 10.52 16.18 -7.06
N LEU A 799 9.55 16.54 -7.91
CA LEU A 799 9.72 17.65 -8.84
C LEU A 799 9.92 18.96 -8.08
N VAL A 800 11.13 19.50 -8.13
CA VAL A 800 11.47 20.85 -7.68
C VAL A 800 12.07 21.61 -8.87
N PRO A 801 11.36 22.60 -9.46
CA PRO A 801 11.88 23.36 -10.58
C PRO A 801 13.20 24.07 -10.25
N GLY A 802 14.21 23.88 -11.10
CA GLY A 802 15.54 24.50 -10.96
C GLY A 802 16.40 23.96 -9.80
N GLU A 803 16.07 22.78 -9.26
CA GLU A 803 16.87 22.08 -8.26
C GLU A 803 18.28 21.75 -8.79
N ASP A 804 18.35 21.28 -10.04
CA ASP A 804 19.61 21.02 -10.72
C ASP A 804 19.99 22.24 -11.59
N LYS A 805 21.25 22.66 -11.50
CA LYS A 805 21.80 23.76 -12.32
C LYS A 805 23.06 23.30 -13.02
N VAL A 806 23.02 23.30 -14.36
CA VAL A 806 24.11 22.81 -15.20
C VAL A 806 24.61 23.96 -16.07
N THR A 807 25.88 24.34 -15.93
CA THR A 807 26.49 25.34 -16.82
C THR A 807 26.73 24.72 -18.19
N VAL A 808 26.20 25.37 -19.23
CA VAL A 808 26.33 24.95 -20.63
C VAL A 808 26.82 26.11 -21.48
N GLN A 809 27.52 25.80 -22.57
CA GLN A 809 28.00 26.80 -23.51
C GLN A 809 27.12 26.81 -24.75
N LEU A 810 26.48 27.95 -25.02
CA LEU A 810 25.70 28.18 -26.23
C LEU A 810 26.65 28.45 -27.40
N THR A 811 26.46 27.71 -28.49
CA THR A 811 27.00 28.08 -29.80
C THR A 811 25.98 28.94 -30.53
N ALA A 812 26.43 29.98 -31.24
CA ALA A 812 25.56 30.71 -32.16
C ALA A 812 24.99 29.76 -33.22
N GLY A 813 23.67 29.77 -33.42
CA GLY A 813 22.94 28.79 -34.23
C GLY A 813 22.25 27.71 -33.41
N GLU A 814 22.12 26.50 -33.97
CA GLU A 814 21.41 25.38 -33.32
C GLU A 814 22.26 24.71 -32.24
N ASN A 815 21.63 24.41 -31.10
CA ASN A 815 22.14 23.61 -30.01
C ASN A 815 21.15 22.46 -29.74
N ASP A 816 21.66 21.26 -29.47
CA ASP A 816 20.86 20.08 -29.11
C ASP A 816 20.80 19.93 -27.59
N LEU A 817 19.60 19.82 -27.05
CA LEU A 817 19.37 19.42 -25.66
C LEU A 817 18.56 18.13 -25.63
N MET A 818 19.10 17.11 -24.96
CA MET A 818 18.40 15.86 -24.69
C MET A 818 18.43 15.54 -23.19
N ILE A 819 17.30 15.09 -22.66
CA ILE A 819 17.14 14.73 -21.25
C ILE A 819 16.50 13.35 -21.19
N ALA A 820 17.14 12.40 -20.50
CA ALA A 820 16.49 11.15 -20.10
C ALA A 820 15.94 11.33 -18.68
N VAL A 821 14.70 10.95 -18.44
CA VAL A 821 14.05 10.98 -17.13
C VAL A 821 13.65 9.55 -16.78
N PHE A 822 14.20 9.01 -15.70
CA PHE A 822 13.97 7.65 -15.22
C PHE A 822 12.80 7.67 -14.24
N GLN A 823 11.98 6.61 -14.18
CA GLN A 823 10.77 6.57 -13.36
C GLN A 823 10.80 5.45 -12.34
N HIS A 824 10.91 5.80 -11.07
CA HIS A 824 10.95 4.89 -9.92
C HIS A 824 9.56 4.63 -9.32
N GLY A 825 8.55 5.44 -9.68
CA GLY A 825 7.15 5.26 -9.29
C GLY A 825 6.45 6.59 -8.99
N ALA A 826 5.12 6.57 -8.85
CA ALA A 826 4.29 7.76 -8.60
C ALA A 826 4.33 8.80 -9.75
N ALA A 827 4.44 10.11 -9.45
CA ALA A 827 4.36 11.16 -10.46
C ALA A 827 5.65 11.23 -11.30
N TRP A 828 5.52 11.28 -12.63
CA TRP A 828 6.66 11.30 -13.55
C TRP A 828 6.68 12.59 -14.37
N ARG A 829 7.50 13.55 -13.94
CA ARG A 829 7.49 14.90 -14.53
C ARG A 829 8.88 15.52 -14.61
N ALA A 830 9.03 16.48 -15.51
CA ALA A 830 10.24 17.27 -15.66
C ALA A 830 9.95 18.75 -15.95
N THR A 831 10.92 19.62 -15.73
CA THR A 831 10.92 21.04 -16.12
C THR A 831 12.31 21.43 -16.57
N ALA A 832 12.43 22.33 -17.54
CA ALA A 832 13.71 22.83 -18.01
C ALA A 832 13.60 24.31 -18.46
N ARG A 833 14.59 25.11 -18.09
CA ARG A 833 14.71 26.51 -18.51
C ARG A 833 16.18 26.90 -18.70
N LEU A 834 16.44 27.78 -19.66
CA LEU A 834 17.76 28.40 -19.83
C LEU A 834 17.76 29.83 -19.29
N VAL A 835 18.77 30.14 -18.48
CA VAL A 835 18.98 31.46 -17.88
C VAL A 835 20.45 31.87 -17.97
N ASP A 836 20.71 33.16 -17.78
CA ASP A 836 22.06 33.66 -17.56
C ASP A 836 22.61 33.26 -16.18
N GLN A 837 23.86 33.63 -15.87
CA GLN A 837 24.48 33.35 -14.56
C GLN A 837 23.77 34.00 -13.36
N ASN A 838 22.88 34.98 -13.60
CA ASN A 838 22.11 35.69 -12.59
C ASN A 838 20.66 35.17 -12.49
N GLY A 839 20.28 34.14 -13.26
CA GLY A 839 18.91 33.61 -13.29
C GLY A 839 17.93 34.39 -14.18
N GLN A 840 18.41 35.31 -15.01
CA GLN A 840 17.59 36.09 -15.94
C GLN A 840 17.37 35.36 -17.27
N THR A 841 16.24 35.61 -17.94
CA THR A 841 15.94 35.02 -19.24
C THR A 841 16.92 35.49 -20.32
N LEU A 842 17.38 34.56 -21.15
CA LEU A 842 18.25 34.86 -22.29
C LEU A 842 17.42 35.38 -23.47
N PRO A 843 17.72 36.57 -24.02
CA PRO A 843 16.98 37.11 -25.16
C PRO A 843 17.31 36.36 -26.45
N GLY A 844 16.33 36.21 -27.34
CA GLY A 844 16.54 35.68 -28.70
C GLY A 844 16.70 34.16 -28.80
N ILE A 845 16.37 33.42 -27.74
CA ILE A 845 16.32 31.95 -27.77
C ILE A 845 15.01 31.48 -28.40
N VAL A 846 15.10 30.61 -29.41
CA VAL A 846 13.94 29.94 -30.04
C VAL A 846 14.11 28.44 -29.89
N CYS A 847 13.10 27.77 -29.32
CA CYS A 847 13.09 26.33 -29.13
C CYS A 847 12.14 25.66 -30.13
N ARG A 848 12.53 24.52 -30.69
CA ARG A 848 11.68 23.67 -31.54
C ARG A 848 11.85 22.20 -31.16
N PRO A 849 10.80 21.37 -31.25
CA PRO A 849 10.95 19.94 -31.03
C PRO A 849 11.98 19.37 -32.02
N ALA A 850 12.88 18.52 -31.53
CA ALA A 850 13.93 17.92 -32.36
C ALA A 850 13.44 16.62 -32.99
N ILE A 851 12.59 16.73 -34.01
CA ILE A 851 11.96 15.59 -34.68
C ILE A 851 11.98 15.80 -36.20
N ALA A 852 12.21 14.73 -36.96
CA ALA A 852 12.03 14.76 -38.41
C ALA A 852 10.53 14.59 -38.69
N GLU A 853 9.88 15.68 -39.09
CA GLU A 853 8.47 15.67 -39.53
C GLU A 853 8.32 15.21 -40.98
#